data_AF-A0A024FUD4-F1
#
_entry.id   AF-A0A024FUD4-F1
#
_cell.length_a   1.000
_cell.length_b   1.000
_cell.length_c   1.000
_cell.angle_alpha   90.00
_cell.angle_beta   90.00
_cell.angle_gamma   90.00
#
_symmetry.space_group_name_H-M   'P 1'
#
loop_
_entity.id
_entity.type
_entity.pdbx_description
1 polymer ?
#
loop_
_entity_poly.entity_id
_entity_poly.type
_entity_poly.pdbx_seq_one_letter_code
_entity_poly.pdbx_strand_id
1 'polypeptide(L)'
;MSRRSFLLSMLTIGLFWRRLASWEPQPDNWQVANAVVELEDLPFWKSNWTSWKYMELKRNKYNPLDPCTVYNRAEAKWMQSSFVQLFVLFSDRKLFDRENNVFTIDSFITSIEKQFGNVDSVLLWTSYPNLGIDSRNQWDFMQQVASADEEMGWDGLKSITQEFHRRGIRVLVPYLPWDSSTRVPDDAANLVRSQADDVTRLKGIVRYTKIDGFNGDTMFGIPGFFYGCASDLETPVLIGSAEGGCPPPYLASNSGSWGYNWSPDSFVVWLSKFLEPRHMVQVSSRWSLDRVRDIQKAVFNGVGNVIWDNVWGIMNPYTERECQALKRAYKILRHFSNLTISEFWQPYDMLFRFSTNPGSALKTRVQAAVSKFPLATEEMILYTILTSTLLNSTKEDYPCNEIGIRTVGKYHIDLNFPLFDAATWKNSSFAVYDVYHGKRLHVRHVQHASNQLYVTVRVERDAFGALLVVNEELLSKTDIVSNFQSFLGEMRNLTSQPLNKYSMDRQLLPQKMTAKKNIISKRKSPGTGNYSSSPMQSILGSSAWWFNVSTVVIEPDNTLIPNASLYGTGVQYPGESRPQKNHSLLINVTDFWMDLYPVTNAQFRTFLQESSYQPKVMARFLKHWTNRYIRQSEGIMYTNILKWQIPSGFEDCPVVYISFEDATSYATYYGLRLPYDWEMQYVMGNGDTYTVYPWGNSMDMPRIPKVLRGGPHVSPVKVGQHPLSKSLRYNVEDLVGHVWQMTDRYCDERTCSLLLRGSSDYRAFTSDFETNWYYRAAYRSTENNRLLMQSQNVDRSSTIGFRCVKDPSLCHNLFFESTSTNCQSSTVTRQGPLRYMNAISGRIILSNTIQSKPPERQPHPKTLPLPKYNFSSPIISAAQVGEYEAVAEALLQDALERHERERINGGIWCQSGIAYKLSQFIESGGEINTID
;
A
#
# COMPACT_ATOMS: atom_id res chain seq x y z
N MET A 1 -41.39 36.37 -13.13
CA MET A 1 -40.65 35.08 -13.12
C MET A 1 -40.08 34.89 -11.72
N SER A 2 -40.63 33.92 -10.98
CA SER A 2 -40.60 33.91 -9.51
C SER A 2 -39.40 33.15 -8.94
N ARG A 3 -39.04 33.46 -7.68
CA ARG A 3 -38.04 32.80 -6.83
C ARG A 3 -38.02 31.26 -6.90
N ARG A 4 -39.11 30.61 -7.35
CA ARG A 4 -39.17 29.17 -7.59
C ARG A 4 -38.19 28.68 -8.67
N SER A 5 -37.90 29.47 -9.71
CA SER A 5 -36.94 29.05 -10.76
C SER A 5 -35.48 29.11 -10.29
N PHE A 6 -35.16 29.97 -9.33
CA PHE A 6 -33.80 30.11 -8.77
C PHE A 6 -33.52 29.06 -7.68
N LEU A 7 -34.54 28.67 -6.91
CA LEU A 7 -34.46 27.55 -5.96
C LEU A 7 -34.39 26.20 -6.67
N LEU A 8 -35.07 26.03 -7.81
CA LEU A 8 -34.97 24.79 -8.61
C LEU A 8 -33.59 24.66 -9.28
N SER A 9 -32.98 25.76 -9.75
CA SER A 9 -31.62 25.75 -10.29
C SER A 9 -30.58 25.50 -9.20
N MET A 10 -30.72 26.07 -8.00
CA MET A 10 -29.84 25.78 -6.86
C MET A 10 -29.99 24.34 -6.34
N LEU A 11 -31.20 23.77 -6.32
CA LEU A 11 -31.40 22.36 -5.94
C LEU A 11 -30.85 21.39 -6.99
N THR A 12 -31.03 21.69 -8.28
CA THR A 12 -30.48 20.85 -9.35
C THR A 12 -28.96 20.97 -9.42
N ILE A 13 -28.39 22.15 -9.21
CA ILE A 13 -26.94 22.35 -9.06
C ILE A 13 -26.42 21.63 -7.81
N GLY A 14 -27.07 21.76 -6.65
CA GLY A 14 -26.69 21.08 -5.41
C GLY A 14 -26.80 19.55 -5.48
N LEU A 15 -27.79 19.01 -6.20
CA LEU A 15 -27.91 17.57 -6.48
C LEU A 15 -26.91 17.09 -7.55
N PHE A 16 -26.51 17.95 -8.47
CA PHE A 16 -25.46 17.68 -9.46
C PHE A 16 -24.07 17.66 -8.79
N TRP A 17 -23.79 18.59 -7.85
CA TRP A 17 -22.58 18.57 -7.02
C TRP A 17 -22.57 17.41 -6.03
N ARG A 18 -23.71 17.01 -5.45
CA ARG A 18 -23.82 15.76 -4.65
C ARG A 18 -23.57 14.49 -5.44
N ARG A 19 -23.76 14.50 -6.77
CA ARG A 19 -23.38 13.37 -7.65
C ARG A 19 -21.93 13.41 -8.13
N LEU A 20 -21.27 14.57 -8.01
CA LEU A 20 -19.88 14.78 -8.45
C LEU A 20 -18.88 14.76 -7.29
N ALA A 21 -19.32 14.92 -6.05
CA ALA A 21 -18.54 14.60 -4.87
C ALA A 21 -18.55 13.07 -4.65
N SER A 22 -17.70 12.33 -5.37
CA SER A 22 -16.92 11.32 -4.65
C SER A 22 -16.12 12.06 -3.56
N TRP A 23 -15.63 11.39 -2.52
CA TRP A 23 -14.87 12.01 -1.43
C TRP A 23 -15.74 12.66 -0.33
N GLU A 24 -16.60 11.88 0.32
CA GLU A 24 -16.78 12.08 1.76
C GLU A 24 -15.53 11.52 2.46
N PRO A 25 -14.83 12.27 3.33
CA PRO A 25 -13.72 11.73 4.11
C PRO A 25 -14.23 10.54 4.94
N GLN A 26 -13.45 9.47 4.96
CA GLN A 26 -13.76 8.26 5.69
C GLN A 26 -13.98 8.59 7.18
N PRO A 27 -15.20 8.46 7.75
CA PRO A 27 -15.37 8.67 9.18
C PRO A 27 -14.68 7.53 9.93
N ASP A 28 -13.92 7.80 10.98
CA ASP A 28 -13.30 6.72 11.75
C ASP A 28 -14.35 5.69 12.21
N ASN A 29 -14.02 4.40 12.08
CA ASN A 29 -14.86 3.26 12.47
C ASN A 29 -16.23 3.11 11.80
N TRP A 30 -16.54 3.85 10.71
CA TRP A 30 -17.85 3.74 10.04
C TRP A 30 -18.17 2.33 9.50
N GLN A 31 -17.14 1.52 9.25
CA GLN A 31 -17.23 0.20 8.64
C GLN A 31 -17.67 -0.89 9.64
N VAL A 32 -17.56 -0.59 10.93
CA VAL A 32 -17.67 -1.56 12.01
C VAL A 32 -18.63 -1.08 13.09
N ALA A 33 -19.32 -2.02 13.72
CA ALA A 33 -20.01 -1.75 14.98
C ALA A 33 -18.97 -1.58 16.09
N ASN A 34 -19.28 -0.68 17.03
CA ASN A 34 -18.51 -0.53 18.28
C ASN A 34 -18.40 -1.88 19.00
N ALA A 35 -17.21 -2.19 19.52
CA ALA A 35 -16.98 -3.37 20.33
C ALA A 35 -17.75 -3.30 21.66
N VAL A 36 -18.05 -4.46 22.25
CA VAL A 36 -18.68 -4.53 23.58
C VAL A 36 -17.63 -4.18 24.64
N VAL A 37 -17.77 -3.01 25.27
CA VAL A 37 -16.80 -2.48 26.23
C VAL A 37 -16.98 -3.11 27.61
N GLU A 38 -18.21 -3.18 28.14
CA GLU A 38 -18.49 -3.88 29.40
C GLU A 38 -19.42 -5.09 29.21
N LEU A 39 -19.25 -6.13 30.04
CA LEU A 39 -20.05 -7.35 29.91
C LEU A 39 -21.55 -7.08 30.15
N GLU A 40 -21.84 -6.12 31.02
CA GLU A 40 -23.21 -5.64 31.32
C GLU A 40 -23.91 -5.03 30.10
N ASP A 41 -23.16 -4.49 29.13
CA ASP A 41 -23.71 -3.87 27.93
C ASP A 41 -24.12 -4.89 26.87
N LEU A 42 -23.68 -6.15 26.98
CA LEU A 42 -23.87 -7.17 25.95
C LEU A 42 -25.36 -7.36 25.55
N PRO A 43 -26.33 -7.47 26.47
CA PRO A 43 -27.73 -7.61 26.10
C PRO A 43 -28.28 -6.40 25.35
N PHE A 44 -27.88 -5.18 25.77
CA PHE A 44 -28.30 -3.94 25.13
C PHE A 44 -27.68 -3.80 23.74
N TRP A 45 -26.39 -4.13 23.61
CA TRP A 45 -25.68 -4.18 22.33
C TRP A 45 -26.41 -5.11 21.34
N LYS A 46 -26.74 -6.34 21.76
CA LYS A 46 -27.46 -7.31 20.91
C LYS A 46 -28.83 -6.80 20.46
N SER A 47 -29.60 -6.24 21.39
CA SER A 47 -30.94 -5.71 21.11
C SER A 47 -30.90 -4.54 20.13
N ASN A 48 -29.99 -3.58 20.38
CA ASN A 48 -29.86 -2.38 19.57
C ASN A 48 -29.38 -2.67 18.15
N TRP A 49 -28.34 -3.49 18.00
CA TRP A 49 -27.81 -3.82 16.67
C TRP A 49 -28.76 -4.68 15.85
N THR A 50 -29.52 -5.59 16.50
CA THR A 50 -30.59 -6.33 15.83
C THR A 50 -31.68 -5.40 15.32
N SER A 51 -32.12 -4.46 16.17
CA SER A 51 -33.14 -3.46 15.79
C SER A 51 -32.63 -2.53 14.69
N TRP A 52 -31.38 -2.07 14.79
CA TRP A 52 -30.73 -1.26 13.78
C TRP A 52 -30.63 -1.98 12.44
N LYS A 53 -30.17 -3.24 12.40
CA LYS A 53 -30.08 -4.04 11.17
C LYS A 53 -31.43 -4.12 10.47
N TYR A 54 -32.49 -4.43 11.22
CA TYR A 54 -33.84 -4.50 10.66
C TYR A 54 -34.31 -3.15 10.09
N MET A 55 -34.11 -2.06 10.83
CA MET A 55 -34.48 -0.71 10.37
C MET A 55 -33.67 -0.27 9.15
N GLU A 56 -32.36 -0.55 9.12
CA GLU A 56 -31.46 -0.11 8.06
C GLU A 56 -31.75 -0.85 6.75
N LEU A 57 -31.96 -2.18 6.78
CA LEU A 57 -32.36 -2.94 5.59
C LEU A 57 -33.70 -2.46 5.04
N LYS A 58 -34.68 -2.19 5.91
CA LYS A 58 -36.00 -1.67 5.52
C LYS A 58 -35.91 -0.27 4.91
N ARG A 59 -35.11 0.63 5.52
CA ARG A 59 -34.87 1.99 5.05
C ARG A 59 -34.28 1.98 3.63
N ASN A 60 -33.38 1.06 3.35
CA ASN A 60 -32.71 0.94 2.05
C ASN A 60 -33.45 0.03 1.06
N LYS A 61 -34.65 -0.46 1.41
CA LYS A 61 -35.48 -1.35 0.58
C LYS A 61 -34.72 -2.58 0.09
N TYR A 62 -33.80 -3.09 0.92
CA TYR A 62 -33.01 -4.27 0.56
C TYR A 62 -33.90 -5.52 0.54
N ASN A 63 -33.79 -6.30 -0.54
CA ASN A 63 -34.47 -7.58 -0.68
C ASN A 63 -33.44 -8.70 -0.90
N PRO A 64 -33.18 -9.56 0.11
CA PRO A 64 -32.17 -10.62 0.00
C PRO A 64 -32.57 -11.72 -1.01
N LEU A 65 -33.85 -11.81 -1.38
CA LEU A 65 -34.40 -12.79 -2.32
C LEU A 65 -34.48 -12.28 -3.76
N ASP A 66 -34.14 -11.01 -4.01
CA ASP A 66 -34.15 -10.46 -5.37
C ASP A 66 -33.10 -11.18 -6.24
N PRO A 67 -33.48 -11.86 -7.34
CA PRO A 67 -32.53 -12.52 -8.23
C PRO A 67 -31.52 -11.56 -8.87
N CYS A 68 -31.85 -10.26 -8.94
CA CYS A 68 -30.96 -9.21 -9.39
C CYS A 68 -29.95 -8.77 -8.35
N THR A 69 -30.01 -9.21 -7.10
CA THR A 69 -28.97 -8.91 -6.12
C THR A 69 -27.71 -9.71 -6.43
N VAL A 70 -26.54 -9.08 -6.33
CA VAL A 70 -25.25 -9.68 -6.69
C VAL A 70 -24.97 -11.01 -5.97
N TYR A 71 -25.42 -11.18 -4.71
CA TYR A 71 -25.24 -12.43 -3.95
C TYR A 71 -26.04 -13.61 -4.50
N ASN A 72 -27.09 -13.36 -5.28
CA ASN A 72 -27.92 -14.41 -5.90
C ASN A 72 -27.41 -14.79 -7.29
N ARG A 73 -26.47 -14.02 -7.86
CA ARG A 73 -25.85 -14.28 -9.17
C ARG A 73 -24.90 -15.45 -9.10
N ALA A 74 -25.08 -16.44 -9.98
CA ALA A 74 -24.22 -17.63 -10.03
C ALA A 74 -22.75 -17.25 -10.26
N GLU A 75 -22.51 -16.23 -11.08
CA GLU A 75 -21.20 -15.71 -11.45
C GLU A 75 -20.46 -15.07 -10.28
N ALA A 76 -21.17 -14.59 -9.25
CA ALA A 76 -20.59 -13.90 -8.09
C ALA A 76 -20.54 -14.76 -6.82
N LYS A 77 -21.11 -15.98 -6.84
CA LYS A 77 -21.14 -16.89 -5.68
C LYS A 77 -19.76 -17.23 -5.14
N TRP A 78 -18.73 -17.25 -6.00
CA TRP A 78 -17.35 -17.50 -5.56
C TRP A 78 -16.88 -16.51 -4.49
N MET A 79 -17.35 -15.25 -4.54
CA MET A 79 -16.94 -14.21 -3.59
C MET A 79 -17.33 -14.58 -2.15
N GLN A 80 -18.45 -15.28 -1.96
CA GLN A 80 -18.96 -15.71 -0.64
C GLN A 80 -18.03 -16.70 0.07
N SER A 81 -17.05 -17.26 -0.64
CA SER A 81 -16.03 -18.17 -0.12
C SER A 81 -14.59 -17.77 -0.49
N SER A 82 -14.39 -16.55 -0.99
CA SER A 82 -13.06 -16.00 -1.25
C SER A 82 -12.47 -15.46 0.04
N PHE A 83 -11.84 -16.30 0.87
CA PHE A 83 -11.34 -15.87 2.18
C PHE A 83 -9.91 -15.32 2.15
N VAL A 84 -9.11 -15.66 1.15
CA VAL A 84 -7.73 -15.19 1.01
C VAL A 84 -7.58 -14.53 -0.34
N GLN A 85 -7.46 -13.20 -0.34
CA GLN A 85 -7.10 -12.41 -1.50
C GLN A 85 -5.61 -12.05 -1.42
N LEU A 86 -4.85 -12.33 -2.48
CA LEU A 86 -3.46 -11.91 -2.59
C LEU A 86 -3.37 -10.56 -3.30
N PHE A 87 -2.75 -9.56 -2.68
CA PHE A 87 -2.43 -8.29 -3.35
C PHE A 87 -1.04 -8.38 -3.97
N VAL A 88 -0.93 -8.29 -5.29
CA VAL A 88 0.35 -8.40 -6.00
C VAL A 88 0.60 -7.17 -6.86
N LEU A 89 1.78 -6.59 -6.69
CA LEU A 89 2.29 -5.58 -7.61
C LEU A 89 2.92 -6.26 -8.82
N PHE A 90 2.70 -5.73 -10.01
CA PHE A 90 3.38 -6.21 -11.23
C PHE A 90 4.91 -6.07 -11.18
N SER A 91 5.43 -5.23 -10.28
CA SER A 91 6.86 -5.11 -10.01
C SER A 91 7.44 -6.24 -9.16
N ASP A 92 6.62 -7.21 -8.72
CA ASP A 92 7.12 -8.36 -7.98
C ASP A 92 7.92 -9.30 -8.89
N ARG A 93 9.21 -9.39 -8.64
CA ARG A 93 10.18 -10.18 -9.40
C ARG A 93 9.94 -11.68 -9.31
N LYS A 94 9.19 -12.15 -8.30
CA LYS A 94 8.76 -13.55 -8.24
C LYS A 94 7.52 -13.81 -9.08
N LEU A 95 6.75 -12.79 -9.46
CA LEU A 95 5.65 -12.90 -10.42
C LEU A 95 6.16 -12.77 -11.86
N PHE A 96 7.02 -11.78 -12.11
CA PHE A 96 7.54 -11.47 -13.44
C PHE A 96 9.07 -11.52 -13.49
N ASP A 97 9.61 -12.41 -14.33
CA ASP A 97 11.03 -12.46 -14.62
C ASP A 97 11.38 -11.44 -15.70
N ARG A 98 11.89 -10.28 -15.25
CA ARG A 98 12.33 -9.19 -16.11
C ARG A 98 13.44 -9.59 -17.08
N GLU A 99 14.37 -10.47 -16.68
CA GLU A 99 15.56 -10.75 -17.50
C GLU A 99 15.22 -11.57 -18.74
N ASN A 100 14.22 -12.44 -18.60
CA ASN A 100 13.68 -13.29 -19.66
C ASN A 100 12.36 -12.77 -20.25
N ASN A 101 11.77 -11.72 -19.66
CA ASN A 101 10.51 -11.09 -20.06
C ASN A 101 9.32 -12.07 -20.05
N VAL A 102 9.19 -12.87 -18.98
CA VAL A 102 8.15 -13.91 -18.83
C VAL A 102 7.50 -13.89 -17.45
N PHE A 103 6.22 -14.24 -17.40
CA PHE A 103 5.51 -14.47 -16.14
C PHE A 103 5.83 -15.86 -15.57
N THR A 104 5.97 -15.93 -14.25
CA THR A 104 6.37 -17.16 -13.52
C THR A 104 5.28 -17.58 -12.51
N ILE A 105 4.01 -17.49 -12.95
CA ILE A 105 2.81 -17.65 -12.11
C ILE A 105 2.79 -18.97 -11.34
N ASP A 106 3.16 -20.09 -11.96
CA ASP A 106 3.15 -21.40 -11.28
C ASP A 106 4.14 -21.45 -10.11
N SER A 107 5.39 -21.03 -10.32
CA SER A 107 6.39 -20.99 -9.26
C SER A 107 6.04 -19.95 -8.20
N PHE A 108 5.49 -18.80 -8.62
CA PHE A 108 5.02 -17.75 -7.74
C PHE A 108 3.94 -18.27 -6.79
N ILE A 109 2.84 -18.79 -7.33
CA ILE A 109 1.72 -19.30 -6.54
C ILE A 109 2.15 -20.50 -5.69
N THR A 110 2.98 -21.40 -6.21
CA THR A 110 3.49 -22.52 -5.40
C THR A 110 4.28 -22.03 -4.19
N SER A 111 5.08 -20.97 -4.33
CA SER A 111 5.78 -20.33 -3.21
C SER A 111 4.82 -19.66 -2.24
N ILE A 112 3.83 -18.92 -2.74
CA ILE A 112 2.80 -18.26 -1.93
C ILE A 112 1.99 -19.30 -1.14
N GLU A 113 1.50 -20.36 -1.77
CA GLU A 113 0.70 -21.40 -1.13
C GLU A 113 1.50 -22.20 -0.10
N LYS A 114 2.79 -22.43 -0.37
CA LYS A 114 3.69 -23.02 0.63
C LYS A 114 3.80 -22.15 1.88
N GLN A 115 3.87 -20.82 1.71
CA GLN A 115 4.03 -19.88 2.81
C GLN A 115 2.72 -19.64 3.57
N PHE A 116 1.63 -19.37 2.84
CA PHE A 116 0.37 -18.85 3.38
C PHE A 116 -0.79 -19.85 3.34
N GLY A 117 -0.66 -20.95 2.61
CA GLY A 117 -1.78 -21.82 2.26
C GLY A 117 -2.50 -21.33 1.00
N ASN A 118 -3.55 -22.05 0.61
CA ASN A 118 -4.28 -21.78 -0.63
C ASN A 118 -4.77 -20.32 -0.72
N VAL A 119 -4.82 -19.80 -1.94
CA VAL A 119 -5.31 -18.46 -2.29
C VAL A 119 -6.57 -18.61 -3.13
N ASP A 120 -7.59 -17.77 -2.88
CA ASP A 120 -8.87 -17.86 -3.60
C ASP A 120 -8.96 -16.82 -4.72
N SER A 121 -8.35 -15.65 -4.51
CA SER A 121 -8.30 -14.57 -5.50
C SER A 121 -7.00 -13.79 -5.45
N VAL A 122 -6.66 -13.13 -6.55
CA VAL A 122 -5.51 -12.23 -6.68
C VAL A 122 -5.98 -10.88 -7.21
N LEU A 123 -5.51 -9.81 -6.59
CA LEU A 123 -5.58 -8.46 -7.15
C LEU A 123 -4.24 -8.14 -7.81
N LEU A 124 -4.29 -7.86 -9.12
CA LEU A 124 -3.11 -7.53 -9.92
C LEU A 124 -2.98 -6.02 -10.10
N TRP A 125 -2.08 -5.39 -9.35
CA TRP A 125 -1.93 -3.94 -9.29
C TRP A 125 -0.79 -3.41 -10.17
N THR A 126 -1.12 -2.52 -11.12
CA THR A 126 -0.26 -2.20 -12.29
C THR A 126 0.39 -0.82 -12.27
N SER A 127 -0.26 0.21 -11.72
CA SER A 127 0.07 1.61 -12.04
C SER A 127 0.71 2.37 -10.87
N TYR A 128 0.06 2.44 -9.71
CA TYR A 128 0.60 3.09 -8.52
C TYR A 128 1.72 2.23 -7.88
N PRO A 129 2.84 2.81 -7.39
CA PRO A 129 3.11 4.24 -7.17
C PRO A 129 3.71 5.00 -8.37
N ASN A 130 3.85 4.38 -9.54
CA ASN A 130 4.48 5.01 -10.71
C ASN A 130 3.53 5.92 -11.52
N LEU A 131 2.21 5.83 -11.30
CA LEU A 131 1.22 6.61 -12.05
C LEU A 131 1.49 8.12 -11.95
N GLY A 132 1.51 8.81 -13.09
CA GLY A 132 1.88 10.23 -13.18
C GLY A 132 3.37 10.49 -13.45
N ILE A 133 4.20 9.45 -13.58
CA ILE A 133 5.59 9.59 -14.07
C ILE A 133 5.63 10.20 -15.48
N ASP A 134 4.66 9.85 -16.32
CA ASP A 134 4.37 10.44 -17.62
C ASP A 134 2.86 10.46 -17.86
N SER A 135 2.46 10.84 -19.08
CA SER A 135 1.05 11.00 -19.47
C SER A 135 0.20 9.73 -19.46
N ARG A 136 0.78 8.53 -19.27
CA ARG A 136 0.02 7.28 -19.24
C ARG A 136 -0.99 7.26 -18.10
N ASN A 137 -2.21 6.84 -18.41
CA ASN A 137 -3.27 6.61 -17.43
C ASN A 137 -3.23 5.15 -16.91
N GLN A 138 -4.11 4.82 -15.96
CA GLN A 138 -4.18 3.47 -15.38
C GLN A 138 -4.41 2.36 -16.42
N TRP A 139 -5.15 2.66 -17.49
CA TRP A 139 -5.47 1.70 -18.55
C TRP A 139 -4.25 1.43 -19.40
N ASP A 140 -3.49 2.48 -19.74
CA ASP A 140 -2.21 2.35 -20.46
C ASP A 140 -1.23 1.45 -19.68
N PHE A 141 -1.11 1.64 -18.36
CA PHE A 141 -0.29 0.77 -17.50
C PHE A 141 -0.80 -0.68 -17.51
N MET A 142 -2.11 -0.89 -17.47
CA MET A 142 -2.72 -2.22 -17.48
C MET A 142 -2.55 -2.95 -18.83
N GLN A 143 -2.64 -2.24 -19.96
CA GLN A 143 -2.42 -2.82 -21.30
C GLN A 143 -0.94 -3.14 -21.57
N GLN A 144 -0.01 -2.45 -20.90
CA GLN A 144 1.42 -2.70 -21.07
C GLN A 144 1.90 -3.95 -20.34
N VAL A 145 1.03 -4.55 -19.52
CA VAL A 145 1.27 -5.84 -18.87
C VAL A 145 1.55 -6.90 -19.94
N ALA A 146 2.74 -7.49 -19.91
CA ALA A 146 3.20 -8.56 -20.81
C ALA A 146 3.13 -8.28 -22.33
N SER A 147 2.71 -7.10 -22.77
CA SER A 147 2.59 -6.80 -24.20
C SER A 147 3.98 -6.73 -24.83
N ALA A 148 4.28 -7.70 -25.69
CA ALA A 148 5.44 -7.67 -26.58
C ALA A 148 5.26 -6.66 -27.74
N ASP A 149 4.01 -6.24 -27.98
CA ASP A 149 3.63 -5.29 -29.01
C ASP A 149 3.47 -3.86 -28.43
N GLU A 150 3.72 -2.87 -29.28
CA GLU A 150 3.55 -1.45 -29.02
C GLU A 150 2.13 -0.93 -29.04
N GLU A 151 1.20 -1.65 -29.66
CA GLU A 151 -0.18 -1.22 -29.81
C GLU A 151 -0.99 -1.27 -28.51
N MET A 152 -0.40 -1.77 -27.42
CA MET A 152 -1.00 -1.82 -26.08
C MET A 152 -2.32 -2.62 -26.08
N GLY A 153 -2.17 -3.94 -26.10
CA GLY A 153 -3.29 -4.87 -26.09
C GLY A 153 -3.66 -5.39 -24.70
N TRP A 154 -4.76 -6.13 -24.65
CA TRP A 154 -5.21 -6.82 -23.43
C TRP A 154 -4.75 -8.29 -23.38
N ASP A 155 -4.01 -8.77 -24.40
CA ASP A 155 -3.56 -10.16 -24.52
C ASP A 155 -2.69 -10.63 -23.36
N GLY A 156 -1.80 -9.76 -22.87
CA GLY A 156 -0.98 -10.06 -21.71
C GLY A 156 -1.80 -10.31 -20.45
N LEU A 157 -2.75 -9.42 -20.16
CA LEU A 157 -3.68 -9.60 -19.04
C LEU A 157 -4.55 -10.85 -19.24
N LYS A 158 -5.05 -11.11 -20.46
CA LYS A 158 -5.81 -12.31 -20.79
C LYS A 158 -5.03 -13.60 -20.52
N SER A 159 -3.78 -13.68 -20.96
CA SER A 159 -2.91 -14.84 -20.74
C SER A 159 -2.63 -15.06 -19.25
N ILE A 160 -2.35 -13.99 -18.50
CA ILE A 160 -2.16 -14.06 -17.05
C ILE A 160 -3.43 -14.56 -16.35
N THR A 161 -4.60 -14.04 -16.72
CA THR A 161 -5.89 -14.49 -16.18
C THR A 161 -6.08 -15.99 -16.40
N GLN A 162 -5.82 -16.48 -17.60
CA GLN A 162 -5.95 -17.90 -17.93
C GLN A 162 -5.05 -18.79 -17.07
N GLU A 163 -3.81 -18.36 -16.79
CA GLU A 163 -2.89 -19.11 -15.94
C GLU A 163 -3.32 -19.15 -14.47
N PHE A 164 -3.84 -18.05 -13.93
CA PHE A 164 -4.44 -18.06 -12.59
C PHE A 164 -5.71 -18.92 -12.53
N HIS A 165 -6.57 -18.85 -13.55
CA HIS A 165 -7.78 -19.67 -13.66
C HIS A 165 -7.47 -21.16 -13.73
N ARG A 166 -6.37 -21.56 -14.38
CA ARG A 166 -5.90 -22.97 -14.41
C ARG A 166 -5.59 -23.51 -13.01
N ARG A 167 -5.26 -22.62 -12.05
CA ARG A 167 -5.04 -22.93 -10.62
C ARG A 167 -6.30 -22.74 -9.76
N GLY A 168 -7.43 -22.38 -10.36
CA GLY A 168 -8.68 -22.10 -9.66
C GLY A 168 -8.70 -20.75 -8.92
N ILE A 169 -7.77 -19.84 -9.23
CA ILE A 169 -7.63 -18.54 -8.56
C ILE A 169 -8.36 -17.48 -9.38
N ARG A 170 -9.21 -16.68 -8.72
CA ARG A 170 -9.95 -15.58 -9.34
C ARG A 170 -9.07 -14.34 -9.49
N VAL A 171 -9.25 -13.57 -10.57
CA VAL A 171 -8.40 -12.42 -10.91
C VAL A 171 -9.20 -11.13 -10.87
N LEU A 172 -8.73 -10.19 -10.06
CA LEU A 172 -9.25 -8.84 -9.98
C LEU A 172 -8.17 -7.83 -10.42
N VAL A 173 -8.62 -6.69 -10.93
CA VAL A 173 -7.75 -5.54 -11.28
C VAL A 173 -8.20 -4.29 -10.52
N PRO A 174 -7.31 -3.31 -10.29
CA PRO A 174 -7.73 -2.06 -9.69
C PRO A 174 -8.50 -1.19 -10.67
N TYR A 175 -9.46 -0.44 -10.15
CA TYR A 175 -10.05 0.72 -10.80
C TYR A 175 -9.75 1.96 -9.95
N LEU A 176 -9.08 2.94 -10.54
CA LEU A 176 -8.60 4.16 -9.90
C LEU A 176 -9.44 5.35 -10.39
N PRO A 177 -10.59 5.67 -9.78
CA PRO A 177 -11.43 6.78 -10.21
C PRO A 177 -10.75 8.15 -10.07
N TRP A 178 -9.75 8.27 -9.18
CA TRP A 178 -8.97 9.48 -8.95
C TRP A 178 -7.95 9.80 -10.05
N ASP A 179 -7.74 8.89 -11.00
CA ASP A 179 -6.84 9.07 -12.13
C ASP A 179 -7.44 10.01 -13.21
N SER A 180 -7.72 11.25 -12.84
CA SER A 180 -8.36 12.27 -13.68
C SER A 180 -7.39 13.24 -14.35
N SER A 181 -6.11 13.21 -13.98
CA SER A 181 -5.10 14.22 -14.36
C SER A 181 -4.01 13.70 -15.29
N THR A 182 -4.09 12.43 -15.68
CA THR A 182 -3.30 11.82 -16.77
C THR A 182 -4.00 12.05 -18.12
N ARG A 183 -3.46 11.50 -19.20
CA ARG A 183 -4.08 11.63 -20.53
C ARG A 183 -5.44 10.93 -20.57
N VAL A 184 -6.44 11.62 -21.11
CA VAL A 184 -7.76 11.03 -21.41
C VAL A 184 -7.62 9.96 -22.50
N PRO A 185 -8.18 8.76 -22.32
CA PRO A 185 -8.18 7.71 -23.35
C PRO A 185 -8.72 8.21 -24.71
N ASP A 186 -8.13 7.75 -25.81
CA ASP A 186 -8.42 8.24 -27.17
C ASP A 186 -9.85 7.92 -27.64
N ASP A 187 -10.49 6.92 -27.03
CA ASP A 187 -11.86 6.45 -27.29
C ASP A 187 -12.91 7.15 -26.41
N ALA A 188 -12.54 8.12 -25.57
CA ALA A 188 -13.51 8.87 -24.77
C ALA A 188 -14.32 9.86 -25.63
N ALA A 189 -15.65 9.73 -25.62
CA ALA A 189 -16.54 10.38 -26.58
C ALA A 189 -16.47 11.93 -26.61
N ASN A 190 -16.02 12.56 -25.52
CA ASN A 190 -16.00 14.02 -25.37
C ASN A 190 -14.64 14.60 -24.91
N LEU A 191 -13.55 13.83 -24.99
CA LEU A 191 -12.23 14.22 -24.42
C LEU A 191 -12.28 14.60 -22.91
N VAL A 192 -13.37 14.23 -22.24
CA VAL A 192 -13.58 14.32 -20.79
C VAL A 192 -13.91 12.90 -20.33
N ARG A 193 -13.09 12.36 -19.44
CA ARG A 193 -13.29 11.03 -18.88
C ARG A 193 -14.51 11.04 -17.96
N SER A 194 -15.54 10.25 -18.28
CA SER A 194 -16.70 10.05 -17.41
C SER A 194 -16.69 8.66 -16.77
N GLN A 195 -17.38 8.50 -15.63
CA GLN A 195 -17.57 7.19 -15.00
C GLN A 195 -18.31 6.21 -15.92
N ALA A 196 -19.17 6.70 -16.83
CA ALA A 196 -19.87 5.84 -17.79
C ALA A 196 -18.89 5.26 -18.84
N ASP A 197 -17.91 6.04 -19.28
CA ASP A 197 -16.86 5.56 -20.19
C ASP A 197 -15.98 4.51 -19.50
N ASP A 198 -15.65 4.73 -18.22
CA ASP A 198 -14.88 3.78 -17.42
C ASP A 198 -15.63 2.46 -17.20
N VAL A 199 -16.93 2.50 -16.90
CA VAL A 199 -17.78 1.31 -16.81
C VAL A 199 -17.78 0.55 -18.14
N THR A 200 -17.92 1.26 -19.25
CA THR A 200 -17.90 0.66 -20.59
C THR A 200 -16.55 0.00 -20.88
N ARG A 201 -15.44 0.67 -20.53
CA ARG A 201 -14.09 0.13 -20.69
C ARG A 201 -13.86 -1.09 -19.80
N LEU A 202 -14.22 -1.03 -18.52
CA LEU A 202 -14.13 -2.17 -17.60
C LEU A 202 -14.91 -3.39 -18.12
N LYS A 203 -16.13 -3.19 -18.61
CA LYS A 203 -16.91 -4.26 -19.24
C LYS A 203 -16.20 -4.85 -20.47
N GLY A 204 -15.59 -4.01 -21.29
CA GLY A 204 -14.76 -4.44 -22.43
C GLY A 204 -13.54 -5.27 -21.99
N ILE A 205 -12.83 -4.84 -20.95
CA ILE A 205 -11.69 -5.55 -20.37
C ILE A 205 -12.13 -6.92 -19.85
N VAL A 206 -13.19 -6.97 -19.03
CA VAL A 206 -13.76 -8.23 -18.50
C VAL A 206 -14.17 -9.17 -19.64
N ARG A 207 -14.87 -8.66 -20.65
CA ARG A 207 -15.29 -9.46 -21.82
C ARG A 207 -14.12 -10.09 -22.55
N TYR A 208 -13.04 -9.33 -22.76
CA TYR A 208 -11.88 -9.77 -23.53
C TYR A 208 -10.91 -10.66 -22.73
N THR A 209 -10.55 -10.21 -21.53
CA THR A 209 -9.50 -10.84 -20.69
C THR A 209 -10.03 -11.93 -19.77
N LYS A 210 -11.35 -11.96 -19.57
CA LYS A 210 -12.03 -12.88 -18.64
C LYS A 210 -11.64 -12.72 -17.17
N ILE A 211 -11.09 -11.57 -16.76
CA ILE A 211 -10.94 -11.25 -15.33
C ILE A 211 -12.29 -11.35 -14.61
N ASP A 212 -12.27 -11.72 -13.34
CA ASP A 212 -13.49 -12.02 -12.57
C ASP A 212 -14.12 -10.77 -11.93
N GLY A 213 -13.38 -9.68 -11.81
CA GLY A 213 -13.88 -8.46 -11.20
C GLY A 213 -12.85 -7.35 -11.02
N PHE A 214 -13.19 -6.37 -10.19
CA PHE A 214 -12.30 -5.25 -9.88
C PHE A 214 -12.38 -4.82 -8.41
N ASN A 215 -11.32 -4.17 -7.94
CA ASN A 215 -11.31 -3.44 -6.67
C ASN A 215 -11.39 -1.95 -6.96
N GLY A 216 -12.40 -1.28 -6.41
CA GLY A 216 -12.59 0.17 -6.55
C GLY A 216 -11.74 0.90 -5.50
N ASP A 217 -10.61 1.46 -5.93
CA ASP A 217 -9.76 2.28 -5.08
C ASP A 217 -10.43 3.63 -4.80
N THR A 218 -10.36 4.10 -3.57
CA THR A 218 -11.04 5.29 -3.04
C THR A 218 -12.55 5.32 -3.28
N MET A 219 -13.18 4.16 -3.46
CA MET A 219 -14.61 4.03 -3.69
C MET A 219 -15.32 3.47 -2.46
N PHE A 220 -15.98 4.36 -1.70
CA PHE A 220 -16.83 3.98 -0.58
C PHE A 220 -18.18 3.41 -1.09
N GLY A 221 -18.14 2.13 -1.45
CA GLY A 221 -19.21 1.46 -2.17
C GLY A 221 -19.15 1.69 -3.68
N ILE A 222 -19.44 0.66 -4.45
CA ILE A 222 -19.54 0.75 -5.90
C ILE A 222 -20.98 1.08 -6.28
N PRO A 223 -21.22 2.19 -6.98
CA PRO A 223 -22.57 2.57 -7.38
C PRO A 223 -23.25 1.52 -8.24
N GLY A 224 -24.57 1.39 -8.07
CA GLY A 224 -25.36 0.38 -8.77
C GLY A 224 -25.29 0.43 -10.30
N PHE A 225 -24.92 1.55 -10.93
CA PHE A 225 -24.79 1.63 -12.40
C PHE A 225 -23.54 0.92 -12.96
N PHE A 226 -22.56 0.59 -12.12
CA PHE A 226 -21.48 -0.35 -12.49
C PHE A 226 -22.04 -1.78 -12.67
N TYR A 227 -23.11 -2.08 -11.93
CA TYR A 227 -23.74 -3.38 -11.88
C TYR A 227 -24.94 -3.46 -12.84
N GLY A 228 -24.93 -4.42 -13.76
CA GLY A 228 -26.08 -4.73 -14.61
C GLY A 228 -26.69 -6.06 -14.20
N CYS A 229 -27.98 -6.10 -13.83
CA CYS A 229 -28.66 -7.36 -13.55
C CYS A 229 -28.80 -8.25 -14.80
N ALA A 230 -28.92 -7.64 -15.98
CA ALA A 230 -28.90 -8.36 -17.24
C ALA A 230 -27.46 -8.74 -17.60
N SER A 231 -27.21 -10.04 -17.66
CA SER A 231 -26.00 -10.64 -18.24
C SER A 231 -26.39 -11.36 -19.52
N ASP A 232 -25.68 -11.14 -20.62
CA ASP A 232 -25.66 -12.08 -21.73
C ASP A 232 -24.45 -13.02 -21.58
N LEU A 233 -24.45 -14.13 -22.32
CA LEU A 233 -23.35 -15.11 -22.31
C LEU A 233 -21.98 -14.50 -22.67
N GLU A 234 -21.98 -13.32 -23.31
CA GLU A 234 -20.76 -12.67 -23.78
C GLU A 234 -20.20 -11.64 -22.79
N THR A 235 -21.02 -11.04 -21.93
CA THR A 235 -20.63 -10.01 -20.96
C THR A 235 -21.08 -10.40 -19.55
N PRO A 236 -20.20 -11.01 -18.74
CA PRO A 236 -20.53 -11.40 -17.39
C PRO A 236 -20.76 -10.18 -16.50
N VAL A 237 -21.51 -10.39 -15.42
CA VAL A 237 -21.78 -9.39 -14.38
C VAL A 237 -20.47 -8.79 -13.89
N LEU A 238 -20.37 -7.46 -13.88
CA LEU A 238 -19.21 -6.77 -13.34
C LEU A 238 -19.20 -6.89 -11.81
N ILE A 239 -18.34 -7.74 -11.28
CA ILE A 239 -18.19 -7.97 -9.84
C ILE A 239 -17.17 -6.97 -9.31
N GLY A 240 -17.60 -6.12 -8.39
CA GLY A 240 -16.71 -5.16 -7.78
C GLY A 240 -16.64 -5.29 -6.26
N SER A 241 -15.48 -4.92 -5.71
CA SER A 241 -15.21 -4.80 -4.29
C SER A 241 -14.87 -3.36 -3.93
N ALA A 242 -15.62 -2.78 -2.99
CA ALA A 242 -15.45 -1.40 -2.58
C ALA A 242 -14.33 -1.19 -1.55
N GLU A 243 -13.77 0.01 -1.48
CA GLU A 243 -12.82 0.36 -0.43
C GLU A 243 -13.55 0.74 0.87
N GLY A 244 -13.04 0.23 1.98
CA GLY A 244 -13.50 0.60 3.31
C GLY A 244 -14.88 0.07 3.68
N GLY A 245 -15.30 -1.09 3.20
CA GLY A 245 -16.64 -1.64 3.48
C GLY A 245 -17.67 -1.33 2.41
N CYS A 246 -18.95 -1.46 2.74
CA CYS A 246 -20.05 -1.22 1.81
C CYS A 246 -21.21 -0.49 2.50
N PRO A 247 -21.56 0.74 2.09
CA PRO A 247 -22.74 1.42 2.58
C PRO A 247 -24.03 0.67 2.25
N PRO A 248 -25.07 0.73 3.10
CA PRO A 248 -26.34 0.02 2.89
C PRO A 248 -27.02 0.28 1.54
N PRO A 249 -27.05 1.51 0.97
CA PRO A 249 -27.65 1.74 -0.35
C PRO A 249 -27.01 0.96 -1.51
N TYR A 250 -25.76 0.51 -1.35
CA TYR A 250 -25.00 -0.19 -2.39
C TYR A 250 -24.89 -1.70 -2.13
N LEU A 251 -25.50 -2.20 -1.05
CA LEU A 251 -25.36 -3.59 -0.59
C LEU A 251 -25.75 -4.61 -1.66
N ALA A 252 -26.80 -4.32 -2.45
CA ALA A 252 -27.31 -5.23 -3.48
C ALA A 252 -26.39 -5.37 -4.70
N SER A 253 -25.48 -4.42 -4.94
CA SER A 253 -24.59 -4.40 -6.12
C SER A 253 -23.12 -4.68 -5.78
N ASN A 254 -22.77 -4.83 -4.50
CA ASN A 254 -21.39 -5.01 -4.03
C ASN A 254 -21.23 -6.36 -3.36
N SER A 255 -20.52 -7.30 -3.96
CA SER A 255 -20.34 -8.65 -3.40
C SER A 255 -19.29 -8.74 -2.30
N GLY A 256 -18.39 -7.76 -2.24
CA GLY A 256 -17.32 -7.70 -1.25
C GLY A 256 -16.79 -6.29 -1.04
N SER A 257 -15.85 -6.17 -0.11
CA SER A 257 -15.20 -4.90 0.24
C SER A 257 -13.85 -5.11 0.91
N TRP A 258 -12.99 -4.09 0.89
CA TRP A 258 -11.79 -4.02 1.73
C TRP A 258 -12.13 -3.45 3.10
N GLY A 259 -11.94 -4.25 4.13
CA GLY A 259 -12.18 -3.85 5.51
C GLY A 259 -10.91 -3.24 6.12
N TYR A 260 -10.87 -1.92 6.26
CA TYR A 260 -9.82 -1.23 6.99
C TYR A 260 -10.27 -0.93 8.42
N ASN A 261 -9.60 -1.53 9.39
CA ASN A 261 -9.82 -1.20 10.79
C ASN A 261 -8.49 -1.11 11.55
N TRP A 262 -8.04 0.13 11.76
CA TRP A 262 -6.82 0.49 12.46
C TRP A 262 -6.96 0.48 13.99
N SER A 263 -8.17 0.26 14.53
CA SER A 263 -8.39 0.21 15.97
C SER A 263 -7.64 -0.98 16.61
N PRO A 264 -6.98 -0.75 17.77
CA PRO A 264 -6.42 -1.83 18.58
C PRO A 264 -7.50 -2.70 19.25
N ASP A 265 -8.78 -2.31 19.19
CA ASP A 265 -9.89 -3.05 19.78
C ASP A 265 -10.04 -4.41 19.09
N SER A 266 -10.06 -5.46 19.92
CA SER A 266 -9.77 -6.81 19.43
C SER A 266 -10.94 -7.48 18.70
N PHE A 267 -12.21 -7.07 18.88
CA PHE A 267 -13.37 -7.82 18.35
C PHE A 267 -14.46 -6.91 17.76
N VAL A 268 -14.18 -6.27 16.63
CA VAL A 268 -15.19 -5.47 15.92
C VAL A 268 -16.13 -6.34 15.07
N VAL A 269 -17.35 -5.86 14.82
CA VAL A 269 -18.30 -6.50 13.90
C VAL A 269 -18.38 -5.70 12.61
N TRP A 270 -18.11 -6.34 11.46
CA TRP A 270 -18.19 -5.66 10.16
C TRP A 270 -19.64 -5.43 9.74
N LEU A 271 -20.02 -4.17 9.51
CA LEU A 271 -21.42 -3.80 9.26
C LEU A 271 -21.97 -4.37 7.95
N SER A 272 -21.18 -4.38 6.88
CA SER A 272 -21.60 -4.95 5.59
C SER A 272 -21.89 -6.45 5.69
N LYS A 273 -21.02 -7.20 6.38
CA LYS A 273 -21.22 -8.62 6.72
C LYS A 273 -22.43 -8.82 7.65
N PHE A 274 -22.64 -7.92 8.61
CA PHE A 274 -23.75 -8.04 9.56
C PHE A 274 -25.12 -7.81 8.89
N LEU A 275 -25.20 -6.83 7.99
CA LEU A 275 -26.38 -6.56 7.18
C LEU A 275 -26.68 -7.70 6.20
N GLU A 276 -25.65 -8.20 5.52
CA GLU A 276 -25.73 -9.30 4.56
C GLU A 276 -24.61 -10.31 4.78
N PRO A 277 -24.88 -11.44 5.48
CA PRO A 277 -23.87 -12.45 5.81
C PRO A 277 -23.17 -13.10 4.61
N ARG A 278 -23.70 -12.99 3.40
CA ARG A 278 -23.02 -13.43 2.17
C ARG A 278 -21.94 -12.45 1.68
N HIS A 279 -21.89 -11.23 2.21
CA HIS A 279 -20.90 -10.23 1.82
C HIS A 279 -19.50 -10.57 2.33
N MET A 280 -18.52 -10.60 1.43
CA MET A 280 -17.14 -10.92 1.78
C MET A 280 -16.33 -9.65 2.07
N VAL A 281 -15.97 -9.46 3.32
CA VAL A 281 -15.01 -8.41 3.72
C VAL A 281 -13.60 -8.99 3.66
N GLN A 282 -12.70 -8.41 2.88
CA GLN A 282 -11.28 -8.73 2.94
C GLN A 282 -10.62 -7.79 3.93
N VAL A 283 -10.35 -8.28 5.15
CA VAL A 283 -9.68 -7.48 6.17
C VAL A 283 -8.27 -7.15 5.70
N SER A 284 -7.93 -5.87 5.75
CA SER A 284 -6.63 -5.37 5.32
C SER A 284 -6.05 -4.42 6.38
N SER A 285 -4.82 -4.68 6.77
CA SER A 285 -4.02 -3.78 7.60
C SER A 285 -2.57 -3.89 7.14
N ARG A 286 -2.30 -3.30 5.98
CA ARG A 286 -1.04 -3.41 5.24
C ARG A 286 0.22 -3.03 6.04
N TRP A 287 0.06 -2.10 6.99
CA TRP A 287 1.12 -1.64 7.90
C TRP A 287 1.02 -2.25 9.31
N SER A 288 0.25 -3.33 9.52
CA SER A 288 0.24 -4.02 10.82
C SER A 288 1.55 -4.78 11.03
N LEU A 289 2.07 -4.71 12.26
CA LEU A 289 3.20 -5.53 12.74
C LEU A 289 2.76 -6.75 13.54
N ASP A 290 1.45 -6.91 13.76
CA ASP A 290 0.84 -8.05 14.43
C ASP A 290 -0.45 -8.42 13.69
N ARG A 291 -0.30 -9.17 12.59
CA ARG A 291 -1.42 -9.56 11.72
C ARG A 291 -2.24 -10.71 12.30
N VAL A 292 -1.83 -11.30 13.43
CA VAL A 292 -2.68 -12.28 14.13
C VAL A 292 -3.99 -11.63 14.58
N ARG A 293 -3.96 -10.35 14.94
CA ARG A 293 -5.16 -9.56 15.28
C ARG A 293 -6.12 -9.38 14.10
N ASP A 294 -5.59 -9.23 12.89
CA ASP A 294 -6.42 -9.08 11.69
C ASP A 294 -7.05 -10.43 11.31
N ILE A 295 -6.29 -11.52 11.47
CA ILE A 295 -6.79 -12.89 11.30
C ILE A 295 -7.86 -13.20 12.35
N GLN A 296 -7.69 -12.75 13.60
CA GLN A 296 -8.71 -12.81 14.64
C GLN A 296 -9.98 -12.08 14.17
N LYS A 297 -9.91 -10.80 13.79
CA LYS A 297 -11.05 -10.04 13.27
C LYS A 297 -11.75 -10.80 12.13
N ALA A 298 -11.00 -11.43 11.23
CA ALA A 298 -11.55 -12.22 10.14
C ALA A 298 -12.29 -13.48 10.62
N VAL A 299 -11.71 -14.25 11.55
CA VAL A 299 -12.33 -15.45 12.14
C VAL A 299 -13.58 -15.12 12.95
N PHE A 300 -13.60 -13.99 13.67
CA PHE A 300 -14.79 -13.56 14.43
C PHE A 300 -15.99 -13.27 13.53
N ASN A 301 -15.73 -12.68 12.38
CA ASN A 301 -16.79 -12.24 11.47
C ASN A 301 -17.12 -13.27 10.37
N GLY A 302 -16.32 -14.32 10.22
CA GLY A 302 -16.47 -15.26 9.11
C GLY A 302 -16.18 -14.58 7.76
N VAL A 303 -15.10 -13.79 7.70
CA VAL A 303 -14.68 -12.99 6.54
C VAL A 303 -13.22 -13.26 6.16
N GLY A 304 -12.73 -12.64 5.09
CA GLY A 304 -11.41 -12.89 4.51
C GLY A 304 -10.27 -11.99 4.99
N ASN A 305 -9.07 -12.20 4.46
CA ASN A 305 -7.90 -11.32 4.58
C ASN A 305 -7.32 -10.97 3.22
N VAL A 306 -6.71 -9.78 3.14
CA VAL A 306 -5.75 -9.45 2.10
C VAL A 306 -4.34 -9.81 2.55
N ILE A 307 -3.69 -10.75 1.87
CA ILE A 307 -2.25 -10.95 1.99
C ILE A 307 -1.55 -9.85 1.21
N TRP A 308 -0.96 -8.91 1.96
CA TRP A 308 -0.22 -7.78 1.43
C TRP A 308 1.12 -7.61 2.17
N ASP A 309 2.17 -8.23 1.62
CA ASP A 309 3.53 -8.21 2.17
C ASP A 309 4.47 -7.26 1.41
N ASN A 310 4.23 -7.05 0.12
CA ASN A 310 4.89 -6.06 -0.72
C ASN A 310 4.02 -4.80 -0.83
N VAL A 311 4.21 -3.85 0.09
CA VAL A 311 3.44 -2.60 0.16
C VAL A 311 4.14 -1.52 -0.65
N TRP A 312 3.70 -1.31 -1.89
CA TRP A 312 4.25 -0.30 -2.81
C TRP A 312 5.77 -0.43 -3.08
N GLY A 313 6.30 -1.66 -3.09
CA GLY A 313 7.73 -1.91 -3.19
C GLY A 313 8.49 -1.77 -1.87
N ILE A 314 7.78 -1.78 -0.73
CA ILE A 314 8.32 -1.79 0.62
C ILE A 314 7.90 -3.11 1.26
N MET A 315 8.89 -3.92 1.61
CA MET A 315 8.65 -5.26 2.14
C MET A 315 8.28 -5.18 3.62
N ASN A 316 7.05 -5.59 3.94
CA ASN A 316 6.54 -5.85 5.29
C ASN A 316 6.22 -7.36 5.42
N PRO A 317 7.25 -8.22 5.49
CA PRO A 317 7.10 -9.67 5.34
C PRO A 317 6.42 -10.29 6.54
N TYR A 318 5.54 -11.28 6.35
CA TYR A 318 4.85 -11.98 7.43
C TYR A 318 5.82 -12.79 8.30
N THR A 319 5.55 -12.87 9.60
CA THR A 319 6.29 -13.74 10.52
C THR A 319 5.83 -15.19 10.37
N GLU A 320 6.63 -16.14 10.86
CA GLU A 320 6.27 -17.55 10.84
C GLU A 320 4.96 -17.80 11.59
N ARG A 321 4.76 -17.14 12.75
CA ARG A 321 3.50 -17.23 13.50
C ARG A 321 2.30 -16.71 12.72
N GLU A 322 2.44 -15.57 12.05
CA GLU A 322 1.37 -14.99 11.22
C GLU A 322 0.99 -15.94 10.07
N CYS A 323 1.99 -16.54 9.41
CA CYS A 323 1.75 -17.55 8.37
C CYS A 323 1.00 -18.80 8.90
N GLN A 324 1.37 -19.30 10.08
CA GLN A 324 0.69 -20.46 10.68
C GLN A 324 -0.73 -20.13 11.14
N ALA A 325 -0.94 -18.93 11.71
CA ALA A 325 -2.27 -18.45 12.07
C ALA A 325 -3.17 -18.37 10.83
N LEU A 326 -2.66 -17.82 9.72
CA LEU A 326 -3.39 -17.68 8.47
C LEU A 326 -3.81 -19.04 7.90
N LYS A 327 -2.88 -20.00 7.83
CA LYS A 327 -3.15 -21.38 7.41
C LYS A 327 -4.26 -22.04 8.23
N ARG A 328 -4.21 -21.92 9.56
CA ARG A 328 -5.20 -22.52 10.47
C ARG A 328 -6.57 -21.88 10.32
N ALA A 329 -6.63 -20.55 10.34
CA ALA A 329 -7.88 -19.78 10.24
C ALA A 329 -8.63 -20.11 8.96
N TYR A 330 -7.96 -19.98 7.81
CA TYR A 330 -8.62 -20.14 6.51
C TYR A 330 -8.83 -21.58 6.09
N LYS A 331 -8.17 -22.55 6.73
CA LYS A 331 -8.57 -23.97 6.60
C LYS A 331 -9.94 -24.20 7.23
N ILE A 332 -10.19 -23.64 8.41
CA ILE A 332 -11.47 -23.74 9.12
C ILE A 332 -12.56 -22.98 8.34
N LEU A 333 -12.35 -21.70 8.03
CA LEU A 333 -13.37 -20.87 7.38
C LEU A 333 -13.79 -21.43 6.01
N ARG A 334 -12.86 -21.94 5.21
CA ARG A 334 -13.19 -22.60 3.92
C ARG A 334 -14.01 -23.87 4.12
N HIS A 335 -13.64 -24.71 5.07
CA HIS A 335 -14.33 -25.98 5.30
C HIS A 335 -15.79 -25.77 5.75
N PHE A 336 -16.04 -24.67 6.48
CA PHE A 336 -17.37 -24.31 6.97
C PHE A 336 -17.97 -23.09 6.25
N SER A 337 -17.59 -22.83 4.99
CA SER A 337 -18.01 -21.63 4.26
C SER A 337 -19.53 -21.47 4.22
N ASN A 338 -20.27 -22.58 4.07
CA ASN A 338 -21.74 -22.62 4.08
C ASN A 338 -22.36 -22.12 5.40
N LEU A 339 -21.68 -22.33 6.54
CA LEU A 339 -22.14 -21.83 7.84
C LEU A 339 -21.74 -20.36 8.03
N THR A 340 -20.56 -19.96 7.54
CA THR A 340 -20.08 -18.57 7.69
C THR A 340 -20.92 -17.52 6.95
N ILE A 341 -21.79 -17.95 6.04
CA ILE A 341 -22.75 -17.10 5.30
C ILE A 341 -24.18 -17.21 5.84
N SER A 342 -24.37 -17.84 7.00
CA SER A 342 -25.69 -18.00 7.62
C SER A 342 -26.36 -16.66 7.87
N GLU A 343 -27.62 -16.53 7.47
CA GLU A 343 -28.45 -15.35 7.76
C GLU A 343 -28.70 -15.16 9.27
N PHE A 344 -28.53 -16.24 10.04
CA PHE A 344 -28.70 -16.32 11.49
C PHE A 344 -27.39 -16.13 12.26
N TRP A 345 -26.33 -15.64 11.60
CA TRP A 345 -25.08 -15.33 12.28
C TRP A 345 -25.29 -14.37 13.46
N GLN A 346 -24.74 -14.74 14.61
CA GLN A 346 -24.79 -13.97 15.85
C GLN A 346 -23.37 -13.66 16.33
N PRO A 347 -22.84 -12.45 16.05
CA PRO A 347 -21.61 -11.99 16.70
C PRO A 347 -21.87 -11.75 18.19
N TYR A 348 -20.83 -11.93 19.00
CA TYR A 348 -20.93 -11.79 20.46
C TYR A 348 -22.04 -12.67 21.06
N ASP A 349 -22.26 -13.87 20.51
CA ASP A 349 -23.19 -14.83 21.07
C ASP A 349 -22.90 -15.06 22.57
N MET A 350 -21.61 -15.16 22.91
CA MET A 350 -21.13 -15.17 24.29
C MET A 350 -19.89 -14.30 24.43
N LEU A 351 -19.71 -13.73 25.62
CA LEU A 351 -18.51 -12.99 26.01
C LEU A 351 -18.14 -13.41 27.44
N PHE A 352 -16.89 -13.85 27.62
CA PHE A 352 -16.35 -14.24 28.91
C PHE A 352 -15.16 -13.35 29.27
N ARG A 353 -14.99 -13.05 30.56
CA ARG A 353 -13.88 -12.23 31.06
C ARG A 353 -13.31 -12.83 32.35
N PHE A 354 -12.00 -12.69 32.52
CA PHE A 354 -11.26 -13.17 33.68
C PHE A 354 -10.15 -12.19 34.07
N SER A 355 -10.06 -11.86 35.36
CA SER A 355 -8.98 -11.02 35.90
C SER A 355 -7.84 -11.90 36.42
N THR A 356 -6.62 -11.73 35.91
CA THR A 356 -5.48 -12.58 36.32
C THR A 356 -4.84 -12.18 37.65
N ASN A 357 -5.25 -11.07 38.26
CA ASN A 357 -4.75 -10.58 39.57
C ASN A 357 -5.84 -9.75 40.29
N PRO A 358 -6.76 -10.40 41.02
CA PRO A 358 -7.73 -9.68 41.85
C PRO A 358 -6.99 -8.77 42.86
N GLY A 359 -7.29 -7.47 42.86
CA GLY A 359 -6.71 -6.51 43.82
C GLY A 359 -5.38 -5.81 43.48
N SER A 360 -4.75 -6.08 42.33
CA SER A 360 -3.54 -5.34 41.89
C SER A 360 -3.87 -4.04 41.14
N ALA A 361 -3.01 -3.02 41.21
CA ALA A 361 -3.16 -1.75 40.47
C ALA A 361 -2.93 -1.91 38.95
N LEU A 362 -2.19 -2.93 38.52
CA LEU A 362 -1.98 -3.28 37.11
C LEU A 362 -2.81 -4.53 36.76
N LYS A 363 -4.12 -4.34 36.58
CA LYS A 363 -5.05 -5.42 36.24
C LYS A 363 -4.90 -5.79 34.77
N THR A 364 -4.55 -7.04 34.50
CA THR A 364 -4.64 -7.64 33.16
C THR A 364 -5.93 -8.45 33.07
N ARG A 365 -6.84 -8.06 32.17
CA ARG A 365 -8.05 -8.85 31.87
C ARG A 365 -7.77 -9.73 30.66
N VAL A 366 -8.19 -10.98 30.72
CA VAL A 366 -8.27 -11.86 29.54
C VAL A 366 -9.74 -12.04 29.21
N GLN A 367 -10.09 -11.92 27.93
CA GLN A 367 -11.45 -12.11 27.46
C GLN A 367 -11.51 -13.20 26.39
N ALA A 368 -12.68 -13.82 26.28
CA ALA A 368 -13.04 -14.75 25.22
C ALA A 368 -14.37 -14.33 24.58
N ALA A 369 -14.35 -13.88 23.33
CA ALA A 369 -15.54 -13.51 22.55
C ALA A 369 -15.92 -14.65 21.61
N VAL A 370 -17.21 -14.91 21.47
CA VAL A 370 -17.75 -16.02 20.68
C VAL A 370 -18.67 -15.50 19.57
N SER A 371 -18.48 -15.98 18.35
CA SER A 371 -19.43 -15.83 17.25
C SER A 371 -20.09 -17.16 16.93
N LYS A 372 -21.41 -17.14 16.72
CA LYS A 372 -22.23 -18.31 16.40
C LYS A 372 -22.71 -18.26 14.95
N PHE A 373 -22.40 -19.30 14.18
CA PHE A 373 -22.78 -19.48 12.77
C PHE A 373 -23.63 -20.75 12.63
N PRO A 374 -24.96 -20.66 12.84
CA PRO A 374 -25.84 -21.83 12.81
C PRO A 374 -26.33 -22.11 11.39
N LEU A 375 -26.56 -23.38 11.05
CA LEU A 375 -27.38 -23.76 9.91
C LEU A 375 -28.83 -23.30 10.14
N ALA A 376 -29.61 -23.09 9.08
CA ALA A 376 -31.01 -22.65 9.20
C ALA A 376 -31.90 -23.61 10.04
N THR A 377 -31.56 -24.90 10.09
CA THR A 377 -32.26 -25.87 10.95
C THR A 377 -31.83 -25.80 12.42
N GLU A 378 -30.77 -25.05 12.72
CA GLU A 378 -30.05 -24.96 13.98
C GLU A 378 -29.45 -26.29 14.50
N GLU A 379 -29.52 -27.40 13.76
CA GLU A 379 -28.97 -28.71 14.15
C GLU A 379 -27.47 -28.88 13.81
N MET A 380 -26.82 -27.82 13.33
CA MET A 380 -25.39 -27.72 13.08
C MET A 380 -24.95 -26.28 13.32
N ILE A 381 -23.97 -26.08 14.20
CA ILE A 381 -23.52 -24.75 14.62
C ILE A 381 -22.00 -24.73 14.67
N LEU A 382 -21.40 -23.82 13.92
CA LEU A 382 -20.00 -23.46 14.08
C LEU A 382 -19.89 -22.29 15.05
N TYR A 383 -19.11 -22.46 16.11
CA TYR A 383 -18.68 -21.37 16.98
C TYR A 383 -17.23 -21.03 16.69
N THR A 384 -16.90 -19.75 16.55
CA THR A 384 -15.52 -19.25 16.60
C THR A 384 -15.29 -18.56 17.94
N ILE A 385 -14.15 -18.84 18.56
CA ILE A 385 -13.79 -18.36 19.90
C ILE A 385 -12.50 -17.57 19.77
N LEU A 386 -12.49 -16.32 20.23
CA LEU A 386 -11.31 -15.47 20.16
C LEU A 386 -10.89 -15.04 21.54
N THR A 387 -9.59 -15.05 21.77
CA THR A 387 -9.03 -14.66 23.06
C THR A 387 -8.20 -13.40 22.90
N SER A 388 -8.29 -12.48 23.86
CA SER A 388 -7.38 -11.33 23.89
C SER A 388 -7.11 -10.85 25.31
N THR A 389 -5.97 -10.20 25.46
CA THR A 389 -5.50 -9.57 26.69
C THR A 389 -5.76 -8.06 26.62
N LEU A 390 -6.52 -7.53 27.57
CA LEU A 390 -6.81 -6.10 27.73
C LEU A 390 -5.92 -5.51 28.85
N LEU A 391 -5.32 -4.35 28.57
CA LEU A 391 -4.50 -3.58 29.50
C LEU A 391 -5.33 -2.42 30.11
N ASN A 392 -5.15 -2.12 31.40
CA ASN A 392 -5.69 -0.94 32.11
C ASN A 392 -7.24 -0.82 32.16
N SER A 393 -7.94 -1.88 32.54
CA SER A 393 -9.40 -1.81 32.79
C SER A 393 -9.74 -1.56 34.26
N THR A 394 -10.75 -0.71 34.53
CA THR A 394 -11.06 -0.15 35.87
C THR A 394 -12.12 -0.89 36.68
N LYS A 395 -13.08 -1.61 36.04
CA LYS A 395 -14.11 -2.42 36.74
C LYS A 395 -13.68 -3.89 36.96
N GLU A 396 -14.44 -4.70 37.67
CA GLU A 396 -14.25 -6.17 37.73
C GLU A 396 -15.51 -6.85 37.19
N ASP A 397 -15.36 -7.76 36.22
CA ASP A 397 -16.45 -8.58 35.70
C ASP A 397 -16.18 -10.03 36.12
N TYR A 398 -17.05 -10.63 36.93
CA TYR A 398 -17.00 -12.07 37.24
C TYR A 398 -18.32 -12.73 36.89
N PRO A 399 -18.27 -13.87 36.21
CA PRO A 399 -19.10 -14.99 36.59
C PRO A 399 -18.23 -16.09 37.19
N CYS A 400 -18.27 -16.24 38.53
CA CYS A 400 -17.73 -17.38 39.26
C CYS A 400 -18.74 -18.55 39.21
N ASN A 401 -18.93 -19.13 38.03
CA ASN A 401 -19.78 -20.32 37.84
C ASN A 401 -18.93 -21.43 37.20
N GLU A 402 -19.40 -22.69 37.20
CA GLU A 402 -18.74 -23.80 36.49
C GLU A 402 -18.60 -23.58 34.96
N ILE A 403 -19.19 -22.51 34.42
CA ILE A 403 -19.19 -22.08 33.02
C ILE A 403 -18.39 -20.78 32.88
N GLY A 404 -17.55 -20.67 31.85
CA GLY A 404 -16.69 -19.51 31.60
C GLY A 404 -15.19 -19.84 31.66
N ILE A 405 -14.36 -18.80 31.73
CA ILE A 405 -12.89 -18.97 31.78
C ILE A 405 -12.52 -19.53 33.15
N ARG A 406 -12.02 -20.78 33.16
CA ARG A 406 -11.68 -21.51 34.39
C ARG A 406 -10.27 -21.20 34.85
N THR A 407 -9.32 -21.25 33.92
CA THR A 407 -7.90 -21.02 34.20
C THR A 407 -7.26 -20.24 33.07
N VAL A 408 -6.45 -19.24 33.44
CA VAL A 408 -5.60 -18.50 32.51
C VAL A 408 -4.16 -18.94 32.73
N GLY A 409 -3.66 -19.77 31.82
CA GLY A 409 -2.26 -20.13 31.76
C GLY A 409 -1.45 -19.03 31.07
N LYS A 410 -0.11 -19.19 31.07
CA LYS A 410 0.80 -18.28 30.39
C LYS A 410 0.50 -18.14 28.89
N TYR A 411 0.02 -19.21 28.27
CA TYR A 411 -0.08 -19.36 26.81
C TYR A 411 -1.44 -19.84 26.30
N HIS A 412 -2.33 -20.24 27.19
CA HIS A 412 -3.65 -20.75 26.85
C HIS A 412 -4.64 -20.38 27.94
N ILE A 413 -5.92 -20.41 27.60
CA ILE A 413 -7.02 -20.41 28.55
C ILE A 413 -7.78 -21.72 28.44
N ASP A 414 -8.28 -22.22 29.56
CA ASP A 414 -9.27 -23.30 29.58
C ASP A 414 -10.65 -22.70 29.83
N LEU A 415 -11.55 -22.89 28.87
CA LEU A 415 -12.90 -22.36 28.84
C LEU A 415 -13.89 -23.53 28.99
N ASN A 416 -14.75 -23.45 29.98
CA ASN A 416 -15.94 -24.30 30.07
C ASN A 416 -17.04 -23.65 29.23
N PHE A 417 -17.15 -24.10 27.98
CA PHE A 417 -18.07 -23.57 26.97
C PHE A 417 -19.46 -24.18 27.15
N PRO A 418 -20.52 -23.38 27.38
CA PRO A 418 -21.86 -23.89 27.60
C PRO A 418 -22.54 -24.29 26.28
N LEU A 419 -23.40 -25.30 26.33
CA LEU A 419 -24.12 -25.85 25.17
C LEU A 419 -25.63 -25.56 25.27
N PHE A 420 -26.00 -24.29 25.33
CA PHE A 420 -27.40 -23.89 25.53
C PHE A 420 -28.32 -24.35 24.40
N ASP A 421 -27.87 -24.24 23.14
CA ASP A 421 -28.69 -24.57 21.97
C ASP A 421 -28.94 -26.08 21.86
N ALA A 422 -27.88 -26.89 21.92
CA ALA A 422 -27.98 -28.35 21.77
C ALA A 422 -28.79 -29.02 22.89
N ALA A 423 -28.87 -28.41 24.07
CA ALA A 423 -29.71 -28.90 25.17
C ALA A 423 -31.22 -28.86 24.85
N THR A 424 -31.64 -28.11 23.82
CA THR A 424 -33.05 -27.97 23.40
C THR A 424 -33.43 -28.87 22.23
N TRP A 425 -32.47 -29.56 21.61
CA TRP A 425 -32.73 -30.38 20.43
C TRP A 425 -33.52 -31.64 20.79
N LYS A 426 -34.59 -31.91 20.02
CA LYS A 426 -35.54 -32.99 20.29
C LYS A 426 -34.94 -34.41 20.14
N ASN A 427 -33.81 -34.54 19.45
CA ASN A 427 -33.17 -35.81 19.13
C ASN A 427 -31.81 -35.92 19.86
N SER A 428 -31.63 -36.92 20.72
CA SER A 428 -30.64 -36.92 21.80
C SER A 428 -29.18 -37.17 21.39
N SER A 429 -28.87 -37.29 20.09
CA SER A 429 -27.52 -37.64 19.61
C SER A 429 -26.85 -36.47 18.91
N PHE A 430 -26.27 -35.58 19.71
CA PHE A 430 -25.37 -34.54 19.22
C PHE A 430 -23.92 -34.83 19.62
N ALA A 431 -23.00 -34.30 18.84
CA ALA A 431 -21.57 -34.35 19.11
C ALA A 431 -20.98 -32.94 19.09
N VAL A 432 -19.90 -32.78 19.86
CA VAL A 432 -19.13 -31.54 19.90
C VAL A 432 -17.69 -31.85 19.49
N TYR A 433 -17.18 -31.09 18.54
CA TYR A 433 -15.82 -31.21 18.04
C TYR A 433 -15.07 -29.89 18.26
N ASP A 434 -13.86 -29.99 18.80
CA ASP A 434 -12.85 -28.95 18.71
C ASP A 434 -12.21 -29.09 17.34
N VAL A 435 -12.75 -28.31 16.39
CA VAL A 435 -12.33 -28.34 14.98
C VAL A 435 -11.01 -27.60 14.76
N TYR A 436 -10.55 -26.83 15.75
CA TYR A 436 -9.20 -26.26 15.73
C TYR A 436 -8.14 -27.34 15.99
N HIS A 437 -8.33 -28.15 17.04
CA HIS A 437 -7.38 -29.23 17.39
C HIS A 437 -7.70 -30.59 16.73
N GLY A 438 -8.78 -30.69 15.96
CA GLY A 438 -9.15 -31.92 15.27
C GLY A 438 -9.57 -33.06 16.20
N LYS A 439 -10.34 -32.77 17.26
CA LYS A 439 -10.74 -33.75 18.29
C LYS A 439 -12.21 -33.66 18.67
N ARG A 440 -12.82 -34.81 18.99
CA ARG A 440 -14.14 -34.88 19.63
C ARG A 440 -14.02 -34.53 21.12
N LEU A 441 -14.96 -33.77 21.64
CA LEU A 441 -15.01 -33.37 23.05
C LEU A 441 -16.04 -34.20 23.83
N HIS A 442 -15.79 -34.36 25.13
CA HIS A 442 -16.72 -35.02 26.04
C HIS A 442 -17.64 -33.99 26.69
N VAL A 443 -18.95 -34.17 26.51
CA VAL A 443 -19.99 -33.33 27.09
C VAL A 443 -20.15 -33.65 28.57
N ARG A 444 -20.24 -32.63 29.41
CA ARG A 444 -20.35 -32.72 30.87
C ARG A 444 -21.61 -31.99 31.36
N HIS A 445 -22.12 -32.40 32.52
CA HIS A 445 -23.18 -31.70 33.23
C HIS A 445 -22.61 -30.75 34.27
N VAL A 446 -23.28 -29.60 34.46
CA VAL A 446 -23.02 -28.70 35.59
C VAL A 446 -23.50 -29.36 36.88
N GLN A 447 -22.66 -29.42 37.92
CA GLN A 447 -22.94 -30.23 39.13
C GLN A 447 -24.25 -29.83 39.84
N HIS A 448 -24.62 -28.55 39.75
CA HIS A 448 -25.79 -27.98 40.42
C HIS A 448 -26.91 -27.54 39.46
N ALA A 449 -26.85 -27.92 38.17
CA ALA A 449 -27.89 -27.62 37.19
C ALA A 449 -28.03 -28.78 36.20
N SER A 450 -28.94 -29.72 36.48
CA SER A 450 -29.08 -31.00 35.74
C SER A 450 -29.26 -30.84 34.23
N ASN A 451 -29.85 -29.72 33.80
CA ASN A 451 -30.18 -29.44 32.40
C ASN A 451 -29.14 -28.55 31.70
N GLN A 452 -28.04 -28.17 32.36
CA GLN A 452 -26.98 -27.38 31.75
C GLN A 452 -25.79 -28.27 31.39
N LEU A 453 -25.41 -28.20 30.11
CA LEU A 453 -24.31 -28.97 29.53
C LEU A 453 -23.16 -28.03 29.15
N TYR A 454 -21.93 -28.52 29.28
CA TYR A 454 -20.74 -27.80 28.83
C TYR A 454 -19.66 -28.75 28.30
N VAL A 455 -18.70 -28.18 27.56
CA VAL A 455 -17.43 -28.83 27.19
C VAL A 455 -16.26 -27.98 27.65
N THR A 456 -15.14 -28.62 28.00
CA THR A 456 -13.89 -27.88 28.26
C THR A 456 -13.10 -27.76 26.97
N VAL A 457 -12.89 -26.53 26.51
CA VAL A 457 -12.05 -26.20 25.36
C VAL A 457 -10.81 -25.44 25.82
N ARG A 458 -9.65 -25.81 25.29
CA ARG A 458 -8.40 -25.09 25.49
C ARG A 458 -8.18 -24.19 24.29
N VAL A 459 -8.01 -22.89 24.50
CA VAL A 459 -7.77 -21.92 23.43
C VAL A 459 -6.46 -21.21 23.70
N GLU A 460 -5.62 -21.06 22.68
CA GLU A 460 -4.39 -20.29 22.78
C GLU A 460 -4.69 -18.83 23.18
N ARG A 461 -3.77 -18.20 23.93
CA ARG A 461 -3.92 -16.81 24.38
C ARG A 461 -3.62 -15.83 23.23
N ASP A 462 -4.37 -14.74 23.14
CA ASP A 462 -4.26 -13.72 22.08
C ASP A 462 -4.38 -14.34 20.67
N ALA A 463 -5.28 -15.32 20.53
CA ALA A 463 -5.45 -16.12 19.33
C ALA A 463 -6.94 -16.50 19.12
N PHE A 464 -7.20 -17.62 18.46
CA PHE A 464 -8.54 -18.07 18.13
C PHE A 464 -8.64 -19.60 18.21
N GLY A 465 -9.87 -20.09 18.35
CA GLY A 465 -10.27 -21.48 18.30
C GLY A 465 -11.64 -21.61 17.63
N ALA A 466 -12.10 -22.84 17.42
CA ALA A 466 -13.40 -23.10 16.82
C ALA A 466 -13.99 -24.42 17.32
N LEU A 467 -15.31 -24.43 17.50
CA LEU A 467 -16.10 -25.60 17.91
C LEU A 467 -17.19 -25.86 16.88
N LEU A 468 -17.43 -27.13 16.56
CA LEU A 468 -18.61 -27.57 15.82
C LEU A 468 -19.52 -28.34 16.77
N VAL A 469 -20.77 -27.90 16.92
CA VAL A 469 -21.83 -28.62 17.61
C VAL A 469 -22.81 -29.11 16.54
N VAL A 470 -23.04 -30.42 16.46
CA VAL A 470 -23.76 -31.00 15.32
C VAL A 470 -24.56 -32.23 15.73
N ASN A 471 -25.76 -32.37 15.17
CA ASN A 471 -26.53 -33.62 15.22
C ASN A 471 -25.77 -34.69 14.43
N GLU A 472 -25.43 -35.83 15.07
CA GLU A 472 -24.59 -36.86 14.44
C GLU A 472 -25.23 -37.45 13.18
N GLU A 473 -26.56 -37.53 13.14
CA GLU A 473 -27.30 -38.00 11.98
C GLU A 473 -27.10 -37.06 10.78
N LEU A 474 -27.17 -35.75 11.02
CA LEU A 474 -26.97 -34.72 10.00
C LEU A 474 -25.54 -34.75 9.45
N LEU A 475 -24.55 -34.97 10.31
CA LEU A 475 -23.15 -35.09 9.90
C LEU A 475 -22.91 -36.29 8.96
N SER A 476 -23.68 -37.37 9.12
CA SER A 476 -23.58 -38.57 8.27
C SER A 476 -24.35 -38.50 6.95
N LYS A 477 -25.38 -37.66 6.88
CA LYS A 477 -26.34 -37.59 5.76
C LYS A 477 -26.16 -36.41 4.82
N THR A 478 -25.31 -35.44 5.18
CA THR A 478 -25.18 -34.19 4.42
C THR A 478 -23.77 -33.97 3.89
N ASP A 479 -23.68 -33.45 2.66
CA ASP A 479 -22.43 -32.97 2.07
C ASP A 479 -22.04 -31.55 2.54
N ILE A 480 -22.77 -31.00 3.54
CA ILE A 480 -22.52 -29.66 4.10
C ILE A 480 -21.08 -29.55 4.61
N VAL A 481 -20.54 -30.64 5.16
CA VAL A 481 -19.18 -30.76 5.68
C VAL A 481 -18.53 -32.03 5.10
N SER A 482 -18.13 -31.97 3.83
CA SER A 482 -17.50 -33.12 3.14
C SER A 482 -16.09 -33.41 3.66
N ASN A 483 -15.67 -34.67 3.66
CA ASN A 483 -14.32 -35.11 4.10
C ASN A 483 -13.96 -34.71 5.54
N PHE A 484 -14.94 -34.60 6.44
CA PHE A 484 -14.77 -34.09 7.80
C PHE A 484 -13.66 -34.78 8.61
N GLN A 485 -13.53 -36.11 8.53
CA GLN A 485 -12.47 -36.83 9.25
C GLN A 485 -11.06 -36.50 8.73
N SER A 486 -10.90 -36.32 7.41
CA SER A 486 -9.63 -35.86 6.83
C SER A 486 -9.29 -34.46 7.33
N PHE A 487 -10.28 -33.56 7.31
CA PHE A 487 -10.13 -32.20 7.82
C PHE A 487 -9.70 -32.18 9.30
N LEU A 488 -10.32 -32.99 10.17
CA LEU A 488 -9.90 -33.09 11.58
C LEU A 488 -8.44 -33.59 11.70
N GLY A 489 -8.03 -34.57 10.88
CA GLY A 489 -6.65 -35.05 10.84
C GLY A 489 -5.65 -33.96 10.42
N GLU A 490 -5.99 -33.18 9.40
CA GLU A 490 -5.18 -32.07 8.91
C GLU A 490 -5.07 -30.95 9.95
N MET A 491 -6.17 -30.57 10.60
CA MET A 491 -6.18 -29.58 11.67
C MET A 491 -5.35 -30.03 12.87
N ARG A 492 -5.42 -31.31 13.25
CA ARG A 492 -4.55 -31.88 14.30
C ARG A 492 -3.07 -31.78 13.94
N ASN A 493 -2.71 -32.00 12.68
CA ASN A 493 -1.34 -31.85 12.22
C ASN A 493 -0.89 -30.37 12.26
N LEU A 494 -1.71 -29.46 11.71
CA LEU A 494 -1.45 -28.01 11.69
C LEU A 494 -1.32 -27.39 13.08
N THR A 495 -2.00 -27.96 14.08
CA THR A 495 -2.03 -27.46 15.48
C THR A 495 -1.21 -28.29 16.46
N SER A 496 -0.41 -29.25 15.97
CA SER A 496 0.50 -30.07 16.79
C SER A 496 1.49 -29.23 17.60
N GLN A 497 1.88 -28.06 17.07
CA GLN A 497 2.68 -27.06 17.75
C GLN A 497 1.82 -25.79 17.99
N PRO A 498 1.82 -25.20 19.20
CA PRO A 498 1.06 -23.98 19.46
C PRO A 498 1.66 -22.75 18.75
N LEU A 499 0.83 -21.77 18.38
CA LEU A 499 1.22 -20.55 17.63
C LEU A 499 2.35 -19.79 18.33
N ASN A 500 2.31 -19.73 19.65
CA ASN A 500 3.31 -19.02 20.46
C ASN A 500 4.75 -19.58 20.37
N LYS A 501 4.93 -20.79 19.81
CA LYS A 501 6.25 -21.42 19.59
C LYS A 501 6.89 -21.00 18.27
N TYR A 502 6.11 -20.45 17.34
CA TYR A 502 6.66 -19.90 16.09
C TYR A 502 7.23 -18.50 16.33
N SER A 503 8.25 -18.16 15.54
CA SER A 503 8.94 -16.88 15.64
C SER A 503 8.04 -15.72 15.21
N MET A 504 8.23 -14.59 15.88
CA MET A 504 7.69 -13.28 15.50
C MET A 504 8.76 -12.38 14.85
N ASP A 505 9.95 -12.92 14.57
CA ASP A 505 11.02 -12.17 13.96
C ASP A 505 10.64 -11.76 12.54
N ARG A 506 10.76 -10.47 12.26
CA ARG A 506 10.48 -9.88 10.95
C ARG A 506 11.79 -9.47 10.32
N GLN A 507 12.29 -10.31 9.41
CA GLN A 507 13.54 -10.01 8.70
C GLN A 507 13.27 -9.12 7.49
N LEU A 508 13.82 -7.91 7.50
CA LEU A 508 13.78 -7.03 6.32
C LEU A 508 14.63 -7.64 5.20
N LEU A 509 14.15 -7.51 3.96
CA LEU A 509 14.92 -7.92 2.80
C LEU A 509 16.02 -6.89 2.51
N PRO A 510 17.31 -7.28 2.53
CA PRO A 510 18.39 -6.36 2.22
C PRO A 510 18.37 -6.03 0.72
N GLN A 511 18.55 -4.75 0.40
CA GLN A 511 18.65 -4.29 -0.96
C GLN A 511 20.12 -4.08 -1.34
N LYS A 512 20.44 -4.36 -2.59
CA LYS A 512 21.78 -4.20 -3.15
C LYS A 512 21.76 -3.24 -4.32
N MET A 513 22.65 -2.26 -4.27
CA MET A 513 22.95 -1.42 -5.42
C MET A 513 23.62 -2.25 -6.52
N THR A 514 23.16 -2.10 -7.76
CA THR A 514 23.80 -2.70 -8.93
C THR A 514 25.15 -2.01 -9.14
N ALA A 515 26.24 -2.78 -9.11
CA ALA A 515 27.56 -2.22 -9.35
C ALA A 515 27.67 -1.68 -10.78
N LYS A 516 28.02 -0.40 -10.93
CA LYS A 516 28.36 0.21 -12.22
C LYS A 516 29.80 -0.20 -12.54
N LYS A 517 29.97 -1.32 -13.24
CA LYS A 517 31.31 -1.75 -13.67
C LYS A 517 31.79 -0.81 -14.77
N ASN A 518 32.90 -0.11 -14.54
CA ASN A 518 33.77 0.31 -15.63
C ASN A 518 34.41 -0.96 -16.19
N ILE A 519 33.73 -1.63 -17.11
CA ILE A 519 34.35 -2.73 -17.83
C ILE A 519 35.35 -2.07 -18.79
N ILE A 520 36.58 -1.84 -18.31
CA ILE A 520 37.75 -1.82 -19.19
C ILE A 520 37.90 -3.28 -19.64
N SER A 521 37.17 -3.63 -20.69
CA SER A 521 37.14 -4.98 -21.23
C SER A 521 38.56 -5.40 -21.58
N LYS A 522 39.08 -6.42 -20.87
CA LYS A 522 40.32 -7.11 -21.24
C LYS A 522 40.14 -8.09 -22.42
N ARG A 523 38.95 -8.18 -23.04
CA ARG A 523 38.70 -9.04 -24.21
C ARG A 523 37.68 -8.39 -25.16
N LYS A 524 38.18 -7.95 -26.32
CA LYS A 524 37.65 -6.93 -27.24
C LYS A 524 37.89 -5.53 -26.70
N SER A 525 38.75 -4.79 -27.39
CA SER A 525 38.99 -3.35 -27.21
C SER A 525 37.64 -2.64 -26.98
N PRO A 526 37.55 -1.67 -26.05
CA PRO A 526 36.41 -0.76 -26.02
C PRO A 526 36.19 -0.27 -27.44
N GLY A 527 34.94 -0.27 -27.92
CA GLY A 527 34.64 0.20 -29.27
C GLY A 527 35.34 1.53 -29.50
N THR A 528 36.00 1.68 -30.64
CA THR A 528 36.68 2.89 -31.11
C THR A 528 35.72 4.05 -31.39
N GLY A 529 34.52 4.02 -30.79
CA GLY A 529 33.50 5.06 -30.92
C GLY A 529 34.07 6.34 -30.34
N ASN A 530 34.32 7.31 -31.22
CA ASN A 530 34.80 8.61 -30.82
C ASN A 530 33.60 9.32 -30.16
N TYR A 531 33.57 9.41 -28.83
CA TYR A 531 32.56 10.21 -28.11
C TYR A 531 32.82 11.69 -28.43
N SER A 532 32.44 12.10 -29.63
CA SER A 532 32.96 13.30 -30.31
C SER A 532 32.00 14.49 -30.22
N SER A 533 30.89 14.40 -29.48
CA SER A 533 29.77 15.34 -29.65
C SER A 533 29.06 15.82 -28.38
N SER A 534 29.47 15.46 -27.16
CA SER A 534 28.85 16.03 -25.93
C SER A 534 29.87 16.82 -25.10
N PRO A 535 29.61 18.11 -24.82
CA PRO A 535 30.44 18.88 -23.90
C PRO A 535 30.31 18.30 -22.48
N MET A 536 31.43 17.93 -21.86
CA MET A 536 31.47 17.50 -20.46
C MET A 536 32.10 18.58 -19.58
N GLN A 537 31.60 18.72 -18.35
CA GLN A 537 32.14 19.59 -17.31
C GLN A 537 33.06 18.78 -16.38
N SER A 538 34.21 19.36 -16.05
CA SER A 538 35.11 18.80 -15.04
C SER A 538 34.57 19.11 -13.64
N ILE A 539 34.38 18.07 -12.84
CA ILE A 539 33.89 18.16 -11.47
C ILE A 539 35.05 17.81 -10.55
N LEU A 540 35.58 18.83 -9.87
CA LEU A 540 36.51 18.63 -8.77
C LEU A 540 35.73 18.11 -7.56
N GLY A 541 36.10 16.90 -7.14
CA GLY A 541 35.47 16.19 -6.04
C GLY A 541 35.97 16.64 -4.67
N SER A 542 35.60 15.86 -3.64
CA SER A 542 36.01 16.05 -2.26
C SER A 542 36.17 14.70 -1.57
N SER A 543 37.28 14.53 -0.84
CA SER A 543 37.63 13.28 -0.17
C SER A 543 36.73 12.91 1.01
N ALA A 544 35.94 13.88 1.50
CA ALA A 544 35.08 13.72 2.67
C ALA A 544 33.88 14.68 2.56
N TRP A 545 32.88 14.29 1.79
CA TRP A 545 31.66 15.08 1.57
C TRP A 545 30.44 14.38 2.15
N TRP A 546 29.53 15.16 2.75
CA TRP A 546 28.40 14.64 3.50
C TRP A 546 27.19 14.50 2.58
N PHE A 547 26.96 13.28 2.09
CA PHE A 547 25.79 12.96 1.27
C PHE A 547 24.53 12.89 2.14
N ASN A 548 23.52 13.69 1.80
CA ASN A 548 22.27 13.83 2.54
C ASN A 548 21.07 13.81 1.61
N VAL A 549 20.34 12.71 1.55
CA VAL A 549 19.18 12.60 0.65
C VAL A 549 17.98 12.00 1.36
N SER A 550 16.80 12.45 0.97
CA SER A 550 15.53 11.82 1.29
C SER A 550 14.86 11.35 -0.01
N THR A 551 14.39 10.11 -0.02
CA THR A 551 13.54 9.62 -1.11
C THR A 551 12.13 10.16 -0.96
N VAL A 552 11.63 10.83 -1.99
CA VAL A 552 10.26 11.30 -2.05
C VAL A 552 9.34 10.09 -2.23
N VAL A 553 8.50 9.85 -1.23
CA VAL A 553 7.47 8.80 -1.24
C VAL A 553 6.16 9.38 -0.73
N ILE A 554 5.04 8.81 -1.18
CA ILE A 554 3.70 9.15 -0.67
C ILE A 554 3.45 8.40 0.64
N GLU A 555 3.76 7.10 0.67
CA GLU A 555 3.63 6.24 1.85
C GLU A 555 4.94 5.49 2.16
N PRO A 556 5.18 5.12 3.43
CA PRO A 556 4.38 5.43 4.61
C PRO A 556 4.53 6.90 5.03
N ASP A 557 3.41 7.54 5.39
CA ASP A 557 3.41 8.85 6.05
C ASP A 557 3.63 8.64 7.55
N ASN A 558 4.65 9.29 8.11
CA ASN A 558 4.98 9.18 9.54
C ASN A 558 3.87 9.72 10.46
N THR A 559 2.97 10.58 9.95
CA THR A 559 1.82 11.08 10.72
C THR A 559 0.73 10.02 10.88
N LEU A 560 0.53 9.18 9.86
CA LEU A 560 -0.46 8.10 9.85
C LEU A 560 0.13 6.77 10.35
N ILE A 561 1.44 6.59 10.19
CA ILE A 561 2.15 5.35 10.48
C ILE A 561 3.35 5.69 11.38
N PRO A 562 3.14 5.87 12.70
CA PRO A 562 4.20 6.29 13.62
C PRO A 562 5.37 5.31 13.71
N ASN A 563 5.12 4.04 13.38
CA ASN A 563 6.13 2.98 13.33
C ASN A 563 6.78 2.83 11.94
N ALA A 564 6.64 3.81 11.04
CA ALA A 564 7.18 3.78 9.68
C ALA A 564 8.69 3.47 9.63
N SER A 565 9.42 3.89 10.66
CA SER A 565 10.85 3.60 10.83
C SER A 565 11.17 2.12 10.96
N LEU A 566 10.22 1.26 11.35
CA LEU A 566 10.43 -0.19 11.46
C LEU A 566 10.39 -0.90 10.11
N TYR A 567 9.83 -0.26 9.07
CA TYR A 567 9.83 -0.82 7.72
C TYR A 567 11.12 -0.48 6.97
N GLY A 568 11.50 -1.36 6.05
CA GLY A 568 12.57 -1.17 5.09
C GLY A 568 12.19 -0.20 3.96
N THR A 569 11.87 1.05 4.29
CA THR A 569 11.40 2.07 3.33
C THR A 569 12.53 2.50 2.37
N GLY A 570 12.22 3.05 1.18
CA GLY A 570 13.25 3.63 0.31
C GLY A 570 14.21 2.63 -0.35
N VAL A 571 15.51 2.90 -0.26
CA VAL A 571 16.62 2.06 -0.79
C VAL A 571 17.66 1.78 0.28
N GLN A 572 18.64 0.91 0.02
CA GLN A 572 19.76 0.63 0.95
C GLN A 572 21.10 0.98 0.30
N TYR A 573 21.72 2.08 0.72
CA TYR A 573 23.04 2.47 0.24
C TYR A 573 24.15 1.56 0.79
N PRO A 574 25.30 1.47 0.10
CA PRO A 574 26.46 0.74 0.62
C PRO A 574 26.86 1.21 2.02
N GLY A 575 27.05 0.27 2.94
CA GLY A 575 27.41 0.54 4.34
C GLY A 575 26.22 0.69 5.29
N GLU A 576 24.99 0.81 4.78
CA GLU A 576 23.79 0.82 5.61
C GLU A 576 23.36 -0.61 6.01
N SER A 577 22.78 -0.76 7.19
CA SER A 577 22.33 -2.06 7.70
C SER A 577 20.94 -2.47 7.18
N ARG A 578 20.19 -1.55 6.58
CA ARG A 578 18.81 -1.76 6.14
C ARG A 578 18.40 -0.72 5.09
N PRO A 579 17.36 -1.00 4.27
CA PRO A 579 16.73 0.03 3.46
C PRO A 579 16.03 1.06 4.34
N GLN A 580 16.17 2.33 3.99
CA GLN A 580 15.51 3.45 4.66
C GLN A 580 15.21 4.60 3.69
N LYS A 581 14.33 5.53 4.08
CA LYS A 581 13.97 6.71 3.27
C LYS A 581 15.02 7.82 3.30
N ASN A 582 15.63 8.04 4.47
CA ASN A 582 16.55 9.14 4.71
C ASN A 582 17.96 8.60 4.87
N HIS A 583 18.90 9.18 4.15
CA HIS A 583 20.28 8.74 4.08
C HIS A 583 21.23 9.88 4.42
N SER A 584 22.27 9.52 5.13
CA SER A 584 23.29 10.42 5.61
C SER A 584 24.60 9.64 5.71
N LEU A 585 25.50 9.88 4.76
CA LEU A 585 26.73 9.11 4.59
C LEU A 585 27.90 10.03 4.28
N LEU A 586 29.06 9.77 4.86
CA LEU A 586 30.30 10.41 4.46
C LEU A 586 30.83 9.68 3.21
N ILE A 587 30.87 10.37 2.08
CA ILE A 587 31.26 9.81 0.78
C ILE A 587 32.53 10.51 0.29
N ASN A 588 33.46 9.72 -0.26
CA ASN A 588 34.54 10.24 -1.08
C ASN A 588 34.01 10.44 -2.51
N VAL A 589 33.82 11.69 -2.90
CA VAL A 589 33.48 12.05 -4.28
C VAL A 589 34.82 12.28 -4.98
N THR A 590 35.27 11.34 -5.81
CA THR A 590 36.49 11.54 -6.61
C THR A 590 36.25 12.61 -7.67
N ASP A 591 37.31 13.16 -8.26
CA ASP A 591 37.17 13.96 -9.48
C ASP A 591 36.50 13.11 -10.58
N PHE A 592 35.70 13.74 -11.43
CA PHE A 592 35.05 13.09 -12.58
C PHE A 592 34.61 14.13 -13.61
N TRP A 593 34.20 13.66 -14.78
CA TRP A 593 33.56 14.48 -15.80
C TRP A 593 32.07 14.16 -15.87
N MET A 594 31.22 15.16 -16.03
CA MET A 594 29.77 14.99 -16.21
C MET A 594 29.32 15.64 -17.51
N ASP A 595 28.43 14.99 -18.25
CA ASP A 595 27.80 15.61 -19.41
C ASP A 595 27.10 16.92 -19.00
N LEU A 596 27.33 17.98 -19.78
CA LEU A 596 26.68 19.28 -19.59
C LEU A 596 25.17 19.16 -19.71
N TYR A 597 24.71 18.33 -20.66
CA TYR A 597 23.31 18.11 -21.02
C TYR A 597 22.92 16.62 -20.93
N PRO A 598 21.63 16.28 -20.77
CA PRO A 598 21.14 14.93 -21.02
C PRO A 598 21.49 14.44 -22.44
N VAL A 599 21.67 13.13 -22.61
CA VAL A 599 21.97 12.53 -23.91
C VAL A 599 20.84 12.81 -24.90
N THR A 600 21.16 13.28 -26.11
CA THR A 600 20.18 13.68 -27.13
C THR A 600 19.79 12.53 -28.06
N ASN A 601 18.68 12.70 -28.80
CA ASN A 601 18.28 11.75 -29.84
C ASN A 601 19.36 11.56 -30.92
N ALA A 602 20.03 12.63 -31.35
CA ALA A 602 21.11 12.56 -32.33
C ALA A 602 22.32 11.76 -31.82
N GLN A 603 22.70 11.97 -30.56
CA GLN A 603 23.77 11.21 -29.90
C GLN A 603 23.39 9.73 -29.78
N PHE A 604 22.16 9.43 -29.38
CA PHE A 604 21.67 8.04 -29.28
C PHE A 604 21.55 7.37 -30.65
N ARG A 605 21.19 8.12 -31.71
CA ARG A 605 21.20 7.63 -33.09
C ARG A 605 22.58 7.21 -33.55
N THR A 606 23.60 8.02 -33.23
CA THR A 606 25.00 7.71 -33.52
C THR A 606 25.41 6.41 -32.82
N PHE A 607 25.07 6.27 -31.53
CA PHE A 607 25.27 5.01 -30.79
C PHE A 607 24.64 3.80 -31.49
N LEU A 608 23.39 3.89 -31.93
CA LEU A 608 22.73 2.78 -32.62
C LEU A 608 23.45 2.39 -33.91
N GLN A 609 23.93 3.37 -34.68
CA GLN A 609 24.66 3.16 -35.92
C GLN A 609 26.03 2.52 -35.70
N GLU A 610 26.77 2.98 -34.69
CA GLU A 610 28.13 2.52 -34.42
C GLU A 610 28.18 1.17 -33.69
N SER A 611 27.27 0.94 -32.73
CA SER A 611 27.29 -0.25 -31.87
C SER A 611 26.49 -1.43 -32.42
N SER A 612 25.58 -1.18 -33.37
CA SER A 612 24.55 -2.15 -33.79
C SER A 612 23.68 -2.68 -32.63
N TYR A 613 23.49 -1.88 -31.57
CA TYR A 613 22.69 -2.25 -30.41
C TYR A 613 21.25 -2.62 -30.77
N GLN A 614 20.73 -3.64 -30.10
CA GLN A 614 19.35 -4.09 -30.18
C GLN A 614 18.84 -4.33 -28.75
N PRO A 615 17.72 -3.70 -28.32
CA PRO A 615 17.15 -3.99 -27.02
C PRO A 615 16.57 -5.41 -26.97
N LYS A 616 16.48 -5.99 -25.77
CA LYS A 616 15.82 -7.31 -25.58
C LYS A 616 14.33 -7.25 -25.92
N VAL A 617 13.67 -6.17 -25.52
CA VAL A 617 12.24 -5.92 -25.78
C VAL A 617 12.13 -4.70 -26.69
N MET A 618 11.45 -4.82 -27.82
CA MET A 618 11.23 -3.69 -28.74
C MET A 618 10.11 -2.77 -28.28
N ALA A 619 9.11 -3.30 -27.58
CA ALA A 619 7.94 -2.53 -27.15
C ALA A 619 8.31 -1.23 -26.44
N ARG A 620 7.80 -0.12 -26.98
CA ARG A 620 8.02 1.26 -26.52
C ARG A 620 9.46 1.75 -26.59
N PHE A 621 10.41 1.00 -27.15
CA PHE A 621 11.77 1.50 -27.36
C PHE A 621 11.73 2.67 -28.35
N LEU A 622 12.22 3.84 -27.91
CA LEU A 622 12.21 5.07 -28.70
C LEU A 622 10.82 5.36 -29.28
N LYS A 623 9.76 5.21 -28.48
CA LYS A 623 8.36 5.27 -28.95
C LYS A 623 8.05 6.53 -29.78
N HIS A 624 8.72 7.63 -29.48
CA HIS A 624 8.60 8.93 -30.16
C HIS A 624 9.24 8.99 -31.55
N TRP A 625 10.03 8.00 -31.96
CA TRP A 625 10.61 7.94 -33.31
C TRP A 625 9.60 7.34 -34.31
N THR A 626 9.81 7.64 -35.60
CA THR A 626 8.94 7.20 -36.70
C THR A 626 9.54 6.04 -37.48
N ASN A 627 8.75 5.43 -38.37
CA ASN A 627 9.11 4.27 -39.21
C ASN A 627 9.56 3.03 -38.42
N ARG A 628 9.05 2.86 -37.19
CA ARG A 628 9.51 1.80 -36.27
C ARG A 628 9.00 0.40 -36.62
N TYR A 629 7.80 0.32 -37.17
CA TYR A 629 7.17 -0.95 -37.52
C TYR A 629 6.23 -0.80 -38.72
N ILE A 630 5.85 -1.94 -39.28
CA ILE A 630 4.78 -2.08 -40.29
C ILE A 630 3.66 -2.91 -39.65
N ARG A 631 2.41 -2.50 -39.86
CA ARG A 631 1.23 -3.23 -39.39
C ARG A 631 0.89 -4.37 -40.36
N GLN A 632 0.66 -5.56 -39.83
CA GLN A 632 0.23 -6.75 -40.55
C GLN A 632 -1.06 -7.31 -39.93
N SER A 633 -1.68 -8.28 -40.59
CA SER A 633 -2.87 -8.97 -40.07
C SER A 633 -2.60 -9.69 -38.75
N GLU A 634 -1.38 -10.21 -38.55
CA GLU A 634 -0.98 -10.98 -37.35
C GLU A 634 -0.32 -10.13 -36.25
N GLY A 635 -0.23 -8.80 -36.40
CA GLY A 635 0.41 -7.89 -35.44
C GLY A 635 1.40 -6.91 -36.08
N ILE A 636 2.36 -6.40 -35.30
CA ILE A 636 3.41 -5.52 -35.84
C ILE A 636 4.70 -6.28 -36.19
N MET A 637 5.33 -5.86 -37.28
CA MET A 637 6.71 -6.22 -37.60
C MET A 637 7.61 -5.01 -37.42
N TYR A 638 8.55 -5.08 -36.47
CA TYR A 638 9.56 -4.05 -36.29
C TYR A 638 10.50 -3.98 -37.50
N THR A 639 10.69 -2.77 -38.02
CA THR A 639 11.68 -2.53 -39.06
C THR A 639 13.08 -2.50 -38.43
N ASN A 640 14.12 -2.63 -39.25
CA ASN A 640 15.50 -2.46 -38.78
C ASN A 640 15.65 -1.09 -38.07
N ILE A 641 16.16 -1.10 -36.83
CA ILE A 641 16.33 0.09 -35.99
C ILE A 641 17.10 1.22 -36.69
N LEU A 642 18.04 0.88 -37.59
CA LEU A 642 18.79 1.87 -38.36
C LEU A 642 17.93 2.60 -39.41
N LYS A 643 16.72 2.13 -39.70
CA LYS A 643 15.74 2.81 -40.57
C LYS A 643 14.77 3.72 -39.79
N TRP A 644 14.74 3.61 -38.46
CA TRP A 644 13.88 4.46 -37.63
C TRP A 644 14.35 5.91 -37.73
N GLN A 645 13.43 6.86 -37.67
CA GLN A 645 13.74 8.27 -37.89
C GLN A 645 13.39 9.11 -36.66
N ILE A 646 14.28 10.02 -36.31
CA ILE A 646 14.00 11.08 -35.34
C ILE A 646 13.01 12.04 -36.01
N PRO A 647 11.90 12.42 -35.36
CA PRO A 647 11.02 13.45 -35.90
C PRO A 647 11.79 14.77 -36.06
N SER A 648 11.52 15.50 -37.15
CA SER A 648 12.21 16.76 -37.45
C SER A 648 12.12 17.75 -36.28
N GLY A 649 13.26 18.29 -35.84
CA GLY A 649 13.37 19.26 -34.75
C GLY A 649 13.60 18.64 -33.37
N PHE A 650 13.61 17.31 -33.24
CA PHE A 650 13.83 16.58 -31.98
C PHE A 650 15.25 16.02 -31.83
N GLU A 651 16.16 16.30 -32.75
CA GLU A 651 17.53 15.80 -32.77
C GLU A 651 18.29 16.17 -31.49
N ASP A 652 18.13 17.42 -31.04
CA ASP A 652 18.77 17.98 -29.84
C ASP A 652 17.91 17.86 -28.57
N CYS A 653 16.76 17.19 -28.65
CA CYS A 653 15.95 16.89 -27.47
C CYS A 653 16.54 15.68 -26.74
N PRO A 654 16.41 15.60 -25.40
CA PRO A 654 16.78 14.41 -24.64
C PRO A 654 16.18 13.14 -25.23
N VAL A 655 16.97 12.08 -25.30
CA VAL A 655 16.45 10.75 -25.62
C VAL A 655 15.62 10.24 -24.44
N VAL A 656 14.39 9.84 -24.74
CA VAL A 656 13.42 9.26 -23.79
C VAL A 656 12.89 7.95 -24.35
N TYR A 657 11.96 7.27 -23.66
CA TYR A 657 11.48 5.94 -24.03
C TYR A 657 12.61 4.90 -24.11
N ILE A 658 13.57 5.03 -23.18
CA ILE A 658 14.70 4.12 -22.98
C ILE A 658 14.62 3.53 -21.57
N SER A 659 15.08 2.29 -21.42
CA SER A 659 15.18 1.58 -20.14
C SER A 659 16.54 1.83 -19.48
N PHE A 660 16.68 1.44 -18.22
CA PHE A 660 17.98 1.45 -17.52
C PHE A 660 19.04 0.62 -18.27
N GLU A 661 18.61 -0.50 -18.85
CA GLU A 661 19.45 -1.38 -19.67
C GLU A 661 19.93 -0.70 -20.96
N ASP A 662 19.06 0.08 -21.61
CA ASP A 662 19.40 0.85 -22.82
C ASP A 662 20.42 1.96 -22.50
N ALA A 663 20.19 2.72 -21.42
CA ALA A 663 21.08 3.79 -20.96
C ALA A 663 22.46 3.27 -20.54
N THR A 664 22.49 2.13 -19.83
CA THR A 664 23.74 1.49 -19.39
C THR A 664 24.53 0.95 -20.57
N SER A 665 23.85 0.43 -21.60
CA SER A 665 24.50 -0.06 -22.83
C SER A 665 25.13 1.08 -23.62
N TYR A 666 24.44 2.22 -23.75
CA TYR A 666 25.00 3.45 -24.32
C TYR A 666 26.25 3.90 -23.57
N ALA A 667 26.16 4.03 -22.24
CA ALA A 667 27.26 4.51 -21.43
C ALA A 667 28.47 3.58 -21.53
N THR A 668 28.26 2.27 -21.39
CA THR A 668 29.31 1.25 -21.47
C THR A 668 30.02 1.27 -22.83
N TYR A 669 29.27 1.44 -23.92
CA TYR A 669 29.83 1.47 -25.28
C TYR A 669 30.89 2.57 -25.45
N TYR A 670 30.66 3.75 -24.86
CA TYR A 670 31.59 4.88 -24.91
C TYR A 670 32.59 4.93 -23.74
N GLY A 671 32.66 3.88 -22.90
CA GLY A 671 33.53 3.88 -21.72
C GLY A 671 33.11 4.89 -20.64
N LEU A 672 31.81 5.18 -20.57
CA LEU A 672 31.17 6.04 -19.58
C LEU A 672 30.33 5.20 -18.61
N ARG A 673 29.68 5.86 -17.64
CA ARG A 673 28.67 5.27 -16.75
C ARG A 673 27.57 6.26 -16.44
N LEU A 674 26.44 5.77 -15.90
CA LEU A 674 25.44 6.64 -15.27
C LEU A 674 25.99 7.26 -13.97
N PRO A 675 25.63 8.51 -13.63
CA PRO A 675 26.04 9.16 -12.39
C PRO A 675 25.49 8.42 -11.17
N TYR A 676 26.27 8.32 -10.10
CA TYR A 676 25.75 7.92 -8.79
C TYR A 676 24.86 9.01 -8.20
N ASP A 677 23.94 8.62 -7.31
CA ASP A 677 22.99 9.53 -6.69
C ASP A 677 23.68 10.64 -5.89
N TRP A 678 24.79 10.31 -5.24
CA TRP A 678 25.62 11.28 -4.52
C TRP A 678 26.38 12.23 -5.47
N GLU A 679 26.76 11.80 -6.67
CA GLU A 679 27.39 12.68 -7.67
C GLU A 679 26.39 13.69 -8.23
N MET A 680 25.15 13.23 -8.50
CA MET A 680 24.06 14.14 -8.88
C MET A 680 23.80 15.17 -7.78
N GLN A 681 23.70 14.74 -6.52
CA GLN A 681 23.52 15.68 -5.42
C GLN A 681 24.72 16.63 -5.28
N TYR A 682 25.95 16.13 -5.40
CA TYR A 682 27.16 16.95 -5.28
C TYR A 682 27.14 18.10 -6.30
N VAL A 683 26.77 17.81 -7.55
CA VAL A 683 26.66 18.82 -8.61
C VAL A 683 25.46 19.75 -8.36
N MET A 684 24.27 19.21 -8.07
CA MET A 684 23.06 20.01 -7.80
C MET A 684 23.18 20.90 -6.56
N GLY A 685 23.94 20.45 -5.55
CA GLY A 685 24.19 21.16 -4.30
C GLY A 685 25.42 22.08 -4.33
N ASN A 686 26.10 22.19 -5.48
CA ASN A 686 27.32 22.99 -5.64
C ASN A 686 28.47 22.59 -4.68
N GLY A 687 28.63 21.29 -4.43
CA GLY A 687 29.66 20.73 -3.56
C GLY A 687 29.45 21.12 -2.10
N ASP A 688 30.47 21.75 -1.50
CA ASP A 688 30.45 22.12 -0.07
C ASP A 688 29.54 23.31 0.26
N THR A 689 28.90 23.93 -0.74
CA THR A 689 27.91 25.00 -0.52
C THR A 689 26.54 24.44 -0.10
N TYR A 690 26.23 23.19 -0.45
CA TYR A 690 24.96 22.51 -0.14
C TYR A 690 23.70 23.33 -0.50
N THR A 691 23.66 23.92 -1.69
CA THR A 691 22.49 24.69 -2.13
C THR A 691 21.26 23.79 -2.28
N VAL A 692 20.07 24.33 -1.95
CA VAL A 692 18.80 23.58 -2.06
C VAL A 692 18.47 23.24 -3.52
N TYR A 693 18.75 24.14 -4.45
CA TYR A 693 18.59 23.98 -5.90
C TYR A 693 19.93 24.26 -6.60
N PRO A 694 20.12 23.83 -7.86
CA PRO A 694 21.36 24.10 -8.61
C PRO A 694 21.73 25.58 -8.67
N TRP A 695 20.73 26.46 -8.72
CA TRP A 695 20.88 27.91 -8.82
C TRP A 695 20.87 28.66 -7.47
N GLY A 696 20.70 27.98 -6.33
CA GLY A 696 20.70 28.62 -5.02
C GLY A 696 19.69 28.01 -4.03
N ASN A 697 19.39 28.75 -2.96
CA ASN A 697 18.55 28.24 -1.85
C ASN A 697 17.06 28.53 -1.98
N SER A 698 16.67 29.43 -2.89
CA SER A 698 15.28 29.82 -3.10
C SER A 698 14.70 29.16 -4.36
N MET A 699 13.44 28.72 -4.28
CA MET A 699 12.71 28.22 -5.44
C MET A 699 12.53 29.36 -6.45
N ASP A 700 12.84 29.11 -7.72
CA ASP A 700 12.76 30.10 -8.80
C ASP A 700 12.06 29.44 -10.01
N MET A 701 10.74 29.59 -10.08
CA MET A 701 9.90 28.92 -11.09
C MET A 701 10.30 29.22 -12.55
N PRO A 702 10.67 30.47 -12.92
CA PRO A 702 11.24 30.77 -14.24
C PRO A 702 12.47 29.94 -14.67
N ARG A 703 13.21 29.33 -13.73
CA ARG A 703 14.35 28.46 -14.03
C ARG A 703 13.96 27.01 -14.32
N ILE A 704 12.71 26.65 -14.03
CA ILE A 704 12.17 25.32 -14.27
C ILE A 704 11.44 25.35 -15.63
N PRO A 705 11.66 24.35 -16.50
CA PRO A 705 10.87 24.22 -17.72
C PRO A 705 9.37 24.24 -17.45
N LYS A 706 8.59 24.69 -18.43
CA LYS A 706 7.13 24.77 -18.30
C LYS A 706 6.55 23.39 -18.02
N VAL A 707 5.94 23.23 -16.85
CA VAL A 707 5.27 21.98 -16.47
C VAL A 707 3.99 21.78 -17.29
N LEU A 708 3.96 20.70 -18.06
CA LEU A 708 2.83 20.18 -18.82
C LEU A 708 1.92 19.32 -17.94
N ARG A 709 0.62 19.34 -18.26
CA ARG A 709 -0.44 18.63 -17.51
C ARG A 709 -1.49 18.10 -18.46
N GLY A 710 -2.02 16.92 -18.15
CA GLY A 710 -3.01 16.24 -19.00
C GLY A 710 -2.51 16.00 -20.44
N GLY A 711 -3.39 15.45 -21.28
CA GLY A 711 -3.13 15.26 -22.72
C GLY A 711 -1.93 14.33 -23.05
N PRO A 712 -1.68 14.08 -24.34
CA PRO A 712 -0.47 13.37 -24.75
C PRO A 712 0.75 14.24 -24.46
N HIS A 713 1.71 13.70 -23.70
CA HIS A 713 2.98 14.39 -23.47
C HIS A 713 3.79 14.40 -24.77
N VAL A 714 4.18 15.60 -25.21
CA VAL A 714 5.06 15.83 -26.36
C VAL A 714 6.50 15.65 -25.88
N SER A 715 7.40 15.17 -26.75
CA SER A 715 8.79 14.95 -26.33
C SER A 715 9.41 16.22 -25.73
N PRO A 716 10.37 16.08 -24.80
CA PRO A 716 10.97 17.22 -24.11
C PRO A 716 11.58 18.23 -25.07
N VAL A 717 11.71 19.49 -24.63
CA VAL A 717 12.36 20.55 -25.42
C VAL A 717 13.86 20.29 -25.62
N LYS A 718 14.50 21.02 -26.54
CA LYS A 718 15.95 20.92 -26.81
C LYS A 718 16.76 21.18 -25.53
N VAL A 719 17.87 20.46 -25.37
CA VAL A 719 18.82 20.73 -24.28
C VAL A 719 19.42 22.15 -24.39
N GLY A 720 19.82 22.73 -23.26
CA GLY A 720 20.43 24.07 -23.22
C GLY A 720 19.48 25.25 -23.44
N GLN A 721 18.17 25.01 -23.48
CA GLN A 721 17.14 26.07 -23.55
C GLN A 721 16.87 26.74 -22.20
N HIS A 722 17.44 26.21 -21.12
CA HIS A 722 17.27 26.72 -19.76
C HIS A 722 18.62 27.00 -19.08
N PRO A 723 19.46 27.91 -19.62
CA PRO A 723 20.81 28.16 -19.09
C PRO A 723 20.81 28.75 -17.66
N LEU A 724 19.69 29.33 -17.24
CA LEU A 724 19.49 29.78 -15.86
C LEU A 724 19.30 28.61 -14.87
N SER A 725 19.02 27.40 -15.34
CA SER A 725 18.88 26.21 -14.48
C SER A 725 20.23 25.63 -14.02
N LYS A 726 21.35 26.19 -14.51
CA LYS A 726 22.69 25.63 -14.29
C LYS A 726 23.12 25.62 -12.82
N SER A 727 23.92 24.64 -12.44
CA SER A 727 24.64 24.63 -11.16
C SER A 727 25.62 25.82 -11.10
N LEU A 728 25.61 26.58 -10.01
CA LEU A 728 26.48 27.76 -9.82
C LEU A 728 27.99 27.45 -9.93
N ARG A 729 28.45 26.33 -9.36
CA ARG A 729 29.88 25.97 -9.27
C ARG A 729 30.38 25.25 -10.50
N TYR A 730 29.59 24.33 -11.05
CA TYR A 730 30.03 23.41 -12.10
C TYR A 730 29.46 23.71 -13.48
N ASN A 731 28.59 24.72 -13.59
CA ASN A 731 27.90 25.11 -14.83
C ASN A 731 27.16 23.97 -15.56
N VAL A 732 26.77 22.91 -14.85
CA VAL A 732 25.99 21.80 -15.43
C VAL A 732 24.54 22.23 -15.59
N GLU A 733 23.96 22.01 -16.77
CA GLU A 733 22.62 22.49 -17.17
C GLU A 733 21.57 21.37 -17.16
N ASP A 734 20.29 21.77 -17.25
CA ASP A 734 19.11 20.91 -17.34
C ASP A 734 19.05 19.85 -16.22
N LEU A 735 19.46 20.24 -15.00
CA LEU A 735 19.46 19.35 -13.83
C LEU A 735 18.07 19.20 -13.20
N VAL A 736 17.16 20.16 -13.39
CA VAL A 736 15.85 20.22 -12.73
C VAL A 736 14.73 20.52 -13.72
N GLY A 737 13.69 19.70 -13.72
CA GLY A 737 12.39 19.94 -14.36
C GLY A 737 12.31 19.71 -15.85
N HIS A 738 13.33 19.11 -16.49
CA HIS A 738 13.34 18.83 -17.93
C HIS A 738 12.95 17.37 -18.20
N VAL A 739 13.85 16.44 -17.89
CA VAL A 739 13.58 15.00 -17.84
C VAL A 739 14.07 14.44 -16.51
N TRP A 740 13.41 13.40 -16.02
CA TRP A 740 13.96 12.57 -14.95
C TRP A 740 15.26 11.92 -15.42
N GLN A 741 16.25 11.87 -14.54
CA GLN A 741 17.59 11.40 -14.87
C GLN A 741 17.95 10.17 -14.06
N MET A 742 18.25 9.08 -14.75
CA MET A 742 18.59 7.80 -14.15
C MET A 742 19.93 7.85 -13.41
N THR A 743 19.98 7.32 -12.19
CA THR A 743 21.22 7.19 -11.41
C THR A 743 21.53 5.73 -11.10
N ASP A 744 20.95 5.20 -10.03
CA ASP A 744 21.30 3.93 -9.41
C ASP A 744 20.12 2.96 -9.41
N ARG A 745 20.42 1.68 -9.62
CA ARG A 745 19.44 0.60 -9.52
C ARG A 745 19.68 -0.22 -8.26
N TYR A 746 18.67 -0.34 -7.40
CA TYR A 746 18.68 -1.14 -6.18
C TYR A 746 17.72 -2.32 -6.30
N CYS A 747 18.14 -3.51 -5.87
CA CYS A 747 17.31 -4.71 -5.98
C CYS A 747 17.41 -5.59 -4.73
N ASP A 748 16.30 -6.24 -4.39
CA ASP A 748 16.20 -7.39 -3.51
C ASP A 748 15.57 -8.58 -4.26
N GLU A 749 15.25 -9.68 -3.57
CA GLU A 749 14.65 -10.86 -4.20
C GLU A 749 13.21 -10.67 -4.71
N ARG A 750 12.50 -9.63 -4.29
CA ARG A 750 11.09 -9.35 -4.63
C ARG A 750 10.94 -8.12 -5.51
N THR A 751 11.80 -7.12 -5.39
CA THR A 751 11.64 -5.83 -6.07
C THR A 751 12.95 -5.27 -6.61
N CYS A 752 12.85 -4.42 -7.63
CA CYS A 752 13.93 -3.55 -8.08
C CYS A 752 13.41 -2.11 -8.19
N SER A 753 14.27 -1.16 -7.88
CA SER A 753 13.97 0.26 -7.91
C SER A 753 15.08 1.02 -8.65
N LEU A 754 14.68 1.98 -9.47
CA LEU A 754 15.59 2.92 -10.13
C LEU A 754 15.45 4.29 -9.47
N LEU A 755 16.56 4.85 -9.00
CA LEU A 755 16.59 6.22 -8.52
C LEU A 755 16.61 7.20 -9.69
N LEU A 756 15.73 8.21 -9.58
CA LEU A 756 15.57 9.30 -10.52
C LEU A 756 15.79 10.63 -9.82
N ARG A 757 16.49 11.55 -10.50
CA ARG A 757 16.78 12.91 -10.03
C ARG A 757 16.18 13.97 -10.96
N GLY A 758 15.99 15.17 -10.43
CA GLY A 758 15.73 16.38 -11.21
C GLY A 758 14.25 16.67 -11.53
N SER A 759 13.37 15.67 -11.52
CA SER A 759 12.00 15.79 -12.07
C SER A 759 11.93 16.03 -13.57
N SER A 760 10.72 15.96 -14.12
CA SER A 760 10.45 16.23 -15.54
C SER A 760 9.55 17.44 -15.75
N ASP A 761 9.38 17.80 -17.02
CA ASP A 761 8.46 18.81 -17.51
C ASP A 761 6.99 18.36 -17.54
N TYR A 762 6.67 17.18 -17.00
CA TYR A 762 5.30 16.66 -16.89
C TYR A 762 4.91 16.44 -15.44
N ARG A 763 3.67 16.81 -15.10
CA ARG A 763 3.11 16.52 -13.79
C ARG A 763 1.61 16.29 -13.84
N ALA A 764 1.18 15.08 -13.51
CA ALA A 764 -0.19 14.82 -13.12
C ALA A 764 -0.43 15.38 -11.70
N PHE A 765 -1.50 16.16 -11.53
CA PHE A 765 -1.88 16.75 -10.25
C PHE A 765 -3.36 17.11 -10.25
N THR A 766 -4.10 16.66 -9.23
CA THR A 766 -5.50 17.03 -9.02
C THR A 766 -5.61 18.44 -8.45
N SER A 767 -6.63 19.21 -8.83
CA SER A 767 -6.93 20.51 -8.19
C SER A 767 -7.29 20.40 -6.72
N ASP A 768 -7.72 19.21 -6.31
CA ASP A 768 -8.25 18.94 -4.97
C ASP A 768 -7.08 18.71 -4.02
N PHE A 769 -6.97 19.60 -3.02
CA PHE A 769 -5.81 19.75 -2.13
C PHE A 769 -5.60 18.56 -1.16
N GLU A 770 -6.53 17.61 -1.07
CA GLU A 770 -6.56 16.67 0.07
C GLU A 770 -5.64 15.45 -0.09
N THR A 771 -5.39 14.91 -1.29
CA THR A 771 -4.32 13.89 -1.48
C THR A 771 -3.89 13.74 -2.95
N ASN A 772 -2.67 14.16 -3.28
CA ASN A 772 -2.07 13.89 -4.60
C ASN A 772 -1.36 12.52 -4.61
N TRP A 773 -2.01 11.52 -5.22
CA TRP A 773 -1.52 10.13 -5.35
C TRP A 773 -0.58 9.89 -6.55
N TYR A 774 -0.35 10.91 -7.39
CA TYR A 774 0.57 10.80 -8.52
C TYR A 774 2.05 10.89 -8.11
N TYR A 775 2.90 10.36 -8.99
CA TYR A 775 4.36 10.43 -8.89
C TYR A 775 4.84 11.85 -8.60
N ARG A 776 5.50 12.04 -7.46
CA ARG A 776 5.84 13.37 -6.93
C ARG A 776 7.09 13.96 -7.59
N ALA A 777 7.13 15.29 -7.68
CA ALA A 777 8.35 16.00 -8.04
C ALA A 777 9.41 15.90 -6.93
N ALA A 778 10.68 15.89 -7.33
CA ALA A 778 11.87 15.94 -6.50
C ALA A 778 12.82 17.00 -7.12
N TYR A 779 12.61 18.27 -6.76
CA TYR A 779 13.35 19.40 -7.34
C TYR A 779 14.61 19.75 -6.55
N ARG A 780 14.65 19.41 -5.25
CA ARG A 780 15.75 19.79 -4.38
C ARG A 780 16.96 18.88 -4.59
N SER A 781 18.15 19.42 -4.38
CA SER A 781 19.41 18.66 -4.39
C SER A 781 19.40 17.52 -3.37
N THR A 782 18.70 17.66 -2.26
CA THR A 782 18.57 16.64 -1.20
C THR A 782 17.41 15.66 -1.42
N GLU A 783 16.77 15.68 -2.60
CA GLU A 783 15.65 14.80 -2.93
C GLU A 783 15.97 13.90 -4.13
N ASN A 784 15.64 12.62 -4.00
CA ASN A 784 15.54 11.69 -5.13
C ASN A 784 14.12 11.10 -5.16
N ASN A 785 13.76 10.46 -6.27
CA ASN A 785 12.54 9.68 -6.36
C ASN A 785 12.85 8.25 -6.82
N ARG A 786 11.97 7.31 -6.47
CA ARG A 786 12.15 5.88 -6.67
C ARG A 786 11.11 5.37 -7.66
N LEU A 787 11.55 5.07 -8.88
CA LEU A 787 10.73 4.35 -9.85
C LEU A 787 10.74 2.86 -9.49
N LEU A 788 9.58 2.31 -9.17
CA LEU A 788 9.44 0.88 -8.89
C LEU A 788 9.44 0.11 -10.21
N MET A 789 10.52 -0.58 -10.52
CA MET A 789 10.72 -1.18 -11.85
C MET A 789 9.81 -2.38 -12.05
N GLN A 790 9.21 -2.50 -13.24
CA GLN A 790 8.36 -3.62 -13.64
C GLN A 790 9.04 -4.40 -14.77
N SER A 791 8.75 -4.01 -16.01
CA SER A 791 9.31 -4.56 -17.24
C SER A 791 9.97 -3.46 -18.08
N GLN A 792 10.83 -3.82 -19.03
CA GLN A 792 11.54 -2.82 -19.85
C GLN A 792 10.56 -1.91 -20.62
N ASN A 793 9.47 -2.45 -21.15
CA ASN A 793 8.46 -1.67 -21.87
C ASN A 793 7.69 -0.70 -20.94
N VAL A 794 7.31 -1.12 -19.73
CA VAL A 794 6.61 -0.26 -18.76
C VAL A 794 7.53 0.83 -18.21
N ASP A 795 8.79 0.52 -17.96
CA ASP A 795 9.73 1.51 -17.40
C ASP A 795 10.14 2.58 -18.42
N ARG A 796 10.03 2.29 -19.72
CA ARG A 796 10.26 3.26 -20.80
C ARG A 796 9.19 4.34 -20.79
N SER A 797 9.58 5.50 -20.30
CA SER A 797 8.70 6.65 -20.10
C SER A 797 9.05 7.79 -21.05
N SER A 798 8.06 8.63 -21.38
CA SER A 798 8.28 9.84 -22.20
C SER A 798 9.02 10.96 -21.47
N THR A 799 9.22 10.82 -20.16
CA THR A 799 9.78 11.85 -19.28
C THR A 799 11.10 11.43 -18.62
N ILE A 800 11.56 10.19 -18.85
CA ILE A 800 12.79 9.66 -18.27
C ILE A 800 13.87 9.59 -19.36
N GLY A 801 14.95 10.30 -19.14
CA GLY A 801 16.19 10.25 -19.91
C GLY A 801 17.38 9.96 -19.01
N PHE A 802 18.59 10.28 -19.49
CA PHE A 802 19.81 10.08 -18.72
C PHE A 802 20.92 11.01 -19.18
N ARG A 803 21.97 11.11 -18.35
CA ARG A 803 23.25 11.70 -18.70
C ARG A 803 24.37 10.77 -18.25
N CYS A 804 25.57 10.96 -18.78
CA CYS A 804 26.72 10.15 -18.42
C CYS A 804 27.74 10.93 -17.59
N VAL A 805 28.57 10.15 -16.90
CA VAL A 805 29.81 10.62 -16.27
C VAL A 805 30.97 9.74 -16.71
N LYS A 806 32.18 10.30 -16.59
CA LYS A 806 33.44 9.62 -16.89
C LYS A 806 34.38 9.78 -15.71
N ASP A 807 34.89 8.66 -15.21
CA ASP A 807 35.95 8.69 -14.21
C ASP A 807 37.26 9.19 -14.85
N PRO A 808 38.14 9.86 -14.08
CA PRO A 808 39.45 10.25 -14.56
C PRO A 808 40.19 8.99 -15.00
N SER A 809 40.80 9.04 -16.18
CA SER A 809 41.60 7.93 -16.68
C SER A 809 42.69 7.62 -15.66
N LEU A 810 42.61 6.45 -15.02
CA LEU A 810 43.74 5.87 -14.31
C LEU A 810 44.86 5.74 -15.34
N CYS A 811 45.84 6.65 -15.32
CA CYS A 811 47.15 6.33 -15.85
C CYS A 811 47.63 5.14 -15.03
N HIS A 812 47.41 3.93 -15.54
CA HIS A 812 48.22 2.80 -15.15
C HIS A 812 49.65 3.25 -15.43
N ASN A 813 50.42 3.42 -14.36
CA ASN A 813 51.87 3.41 -14.41
C ASN A 813 52.28 2.08 -15.06
N LEU A 814 52.34 2.06 -16.38
CA LEU A 814 53.18 1.16 -17.15
C LEU A 814 54.61 1.59 -16.89
N PHE A 815 55.11 1.31 -15.68
CA PHE A 815 56.55 1.16 -15.51
C PHE A 815 56.91 -0.13 -16.22
N PHE A 816 57.33 0.02 -17.48
CA PHE A 816 58.25 -0.91 -18.09
C PHE A 816 59.45 -1.04 -17.17
N GLU A 817 59.79 -2.27 -16.81
CA GLU A 817 61.14 -2.61 -16.40
C GLU A 817 62.08 -2.20 -17.54
N SER A 818 62.74 -1.07 -17.36
CA SER A 818 64.07 -0.87 -17.91
C SER A 818 64.90 -0.19 -16.83
N THR A 819 65.71 -1.01 -16.18
CA THR A 819 66.86 -0.59 -15.41
C THR A 819 67.77 0.26 -16.30
N SER A 820 67.96 1.53 -15.96
CA SER A 820 69.27 2.10 -15.61
C SER A 820 69.35 3.62 -15.82
N THR A 821 69.95 4.25 -14.81
CA THR A 821 70.77 5.47 -14.83
C THR A 821 70.13 6.87 -15.00
N ASN A 822 70.33 7.63 -13.91
CA ASN A 822 70.67 9.05 -13.82
C ASN A 822 69.66 10.10 -14.29
N CYS A 823 69.08 10.83 -13.33
CA CYS A 823 69.18 12.29 -13.35
C CYS A 823 69.14 12.89 -11.93
N GLN A 824 69.99 13.89 -11.75
CA GLN A 824 70.35 14.52 -10.50
C GLN A 824 69.27 15.49 -9.96
N SER A 825 69.45 15.79 -8.68
CA SER A 825 68.78 16.77 -7.83
C SER A 825 68.59 18.18 -8.41
N SER A 826 67.47 18.81 -8.06
CA SER A 826 67.47 20.19 -7.54
C SER A 826 66.33 20.38 -6.53
N THR A 827 66.73 20.53 -5.27
CA THR A 827 65.95 20.79 -4.07
C THR A 827 65.47 22.26 -4.03
N VAL A 828 64.24 22.54 -3.60
CA VAL A 828 63.95 23.61 -2.61
C VAL A 828 62.82 23.17 -1.67
N THR A 829 63.17 23.22 -0.39
CA THR A 829 62.48 22.87 0.85
C THR A 829 61.24 23.70 1.22
N ARG A 830 60.28 23.10 1.95
CA ARG A 830 59.79 23.66 3.23
C ARG A 830 59.25 22.60 4.20
N GLN A 831 60.09 22.37 5.21
CA GLN A 831 59.92 21.95 6.62
C GLN A 831 58.54 21.45 7.14
N GLY A 832 58.58 20.29 7.83
CA GLY A 832 57.50 19.69 8.62
C GLY A 832 57.35 20.28 10.05
N PRO A 833 56.93 19.52 11.11
CA PRO A 833 56.97 18.07 11.24
C PRO A 833 55.67 17.38 11.71
N LEU A 834 55.52 16.13 11.27
CA LEU A 834 54.76 15.07 11.93
C LEU A 834 55.59 14.50 13.10
N ARG A 835 54.96 14.24 14.24
CA ARG A 835 55.40 13.24 15.22
C ARG A 835 54.30 12.20 15.39
N TYR A 836 54.60 10.97 14.95
CA TYR A 836 53.93 9.74 15.35
C TYR A 836 54.66 9.16 16.57
N MET A 837 53.92 8.54 17.49
CA MET A 837 54.42 7.40 18.26
C MET A 837 53.34 6.32 18.40
N ASN A 838 53.83 5.09 18.33
CA ASN A 838 53.14 3.82 18.17
C ASN A 838 52.50 3.26 19.46
N ALA A 839 51.54 2.36 19.20
CA ALA A 839 51.23 1.10 19.90
C ALA A 839 50.80 1.12 21.38
N ILE A 840 49.72 0.39 21.67
CA ILE A 840 49.70 -0.79 22.56
C ILE A 840 48.29 -1.42 22.53
N SER A 841 48.27 -2.75 22.40
CA SER A 841 47.11 -3.62 22.62
C SER A 841 46.74 -3.71 24.10
N GLY A 842 45.44 -3.72 24.43
CA GLY A 842 44.99 -4.04 25.79
C GLY A 842 43.48 -4.23 25.92
N ARG A 843 43.07 -5.47 26.21
CA ARG A 843 41.74 -5.84 26.76
C ARG A 843 41.56 -5.24 28.16
N ILE A 844 40.43 -4.58 28.45
CA ILE A 844 39.85 -4.39 29.80
C ILE A 844 38.31 -4.27 29.60
N ILE A 845 37.49 -5.27 29.98
CA ILE A 845 36.82 -5.51 31.28
C ILE A 845 35.89 -4.36 31.73
N LEU A 846 34.62 -4.74 31.89
CA LEU A 846 33.53 -3.97 32.51
C LEU A 846 33.86 -3.57 33.96
N SER A 847 33.65 -2.31 34.31
CA SER A 847 33.18 -1.94 35.65
C SER A 847 32.54 -0.55 35.65
N ASN A 848 31.37 -0.48 36.27
CA ASN A 848 30.58 0.72 36.51
C ASN A 848 31.31 1.79 37.32
N THR A 849 30.75 3.00 37.16
CA THR A 849 30.39 4.01 38.17
C THR A 849 31.20 5.31 38.15
N ILE A 850 30.50 6.41 37.91
CA ILE A 850 30.46 7.68 38.68
C ILE A 850 30.13 8.87 37.77
N GLN A 851 29.21 9.67 38.29
CA GLN A 851 28.61 10.91 37.81
C GLN A 851 29.63 12.02 37.50
N SER A 852 29.34 12.83 36.46
CA SER A 852 29.63 14.27 36.48
C SER A 852 28.75 15.05 35.49
N LYS A 853 28.25 16.19 35.97
CA LYS A 853 27.32 17.16 35.36
C LYS A 853 27.74 17.68 33.96
N PRO A 854 26.79 18.11 33.09
CA PRO A 854 27.07 18.88 31.88
C PRO A 854 27.10 20.42 32.15
N PRO A 855 27.81 21.20 31.31
CA PRO A 855 27.92 22.66 31.43
C PRO A 855 26.77 23.44 30.75
N GLU A 856 26.60 24.67 31.23
CA GLU A 856 25.57 25.67 30.94
C GLU A 856 25.51 26.12 29.47
N ARG A 857 24.29 26.36 28.97
CA ARG A 857 23.99 27.15 27.75
C ARG A 857 23.27 28.44 28.15
N GLN A 858 23.73 29.57 27.58
CA GLN A 858 23.06 30.87 27.59
C GLN A 858 21.84 30.92 26.63
N PRO A 859 20.92 31.91 26.78
CA PRO A 859 19.49 31.73 26.53
C PRO A 859 19.02 32.20 25.14
N HIS A 860 18.02 31.51 24.60
CA HIS A 860 17.16 31.97 23.50
C HIS A 860 15.82 32.54 24.04
N PRO A 861 15.12 33.39 23.27
CA PRO A 861 14.01 34.22 23.76
C PRO A 861 12.76 33.42 24.11
N LYS A 862 12.05 33.90 25.14
CA LYS A 862 10.83 33.35 25.74
C LYS A 862 9.72 33.11 24.71
N THR A 863 9.34 31.85 24.53
CA THR A 863 8.01 31.44 24.07
C THR A 863 7.14 31.18 25.30
N LEU A 864 5.94 31.76 25.32
CA LEU A 864 4.92 31.58 26.36
C LEU A 864 4.48 30.11 26.41
N PRO A 865 4.31 29.50 27.60
CA PRO A 865 3.85 28.12 27.70
C PRO A 865 2.34 28.04 27.44
N LEU A 866 1.96 27.18 26.49
CA LEU A 866 0.59 26.68 26.36
C LEU A 866 0.31 25.72 27.54
N PRO A 867 -0.85 25.80 28.22
CA PRO A 867 -1.16 24.91 29.33
C PRO A 867 -1.35 23.46 28.85
N LYS A 868 -0.67 22.53 29.52
CA LYS A 868 -0.92 21.09 29.40
C LYS A 868 -2.24 20.76 30.10
N TYR A 869 -3.26 20.35 29.34
CA TYR A 869 -4.47 19.76 29.92
C TYR A 869 -4.31 18.26 30.06
N ASN A 870 -4.37 17.81 31.32
CA ASN A 870 -4.37 16.42 31.73
C ASN A 870 -5.85 16.01 31.84
N PHE A 871 -6.36 15.18 30.93
CA PHE A 871 -7.73 14.64 31.03
C PHE A 871 -7.73 13.46 32.01
N SER A 872 -7.73 13.78 33.30
CA SER A 872 -8.27 12.92 34.35
C SER A 872 -9.54 13.60 34.85
N SER A 873 -10.69 12.95 34.68
CA SER A 873 -11.98 13.46 35.13
C SER A 873 -11.95 13.92 36.59
N PRO A 874 -12.56 15.09 36.89
CA PRO A 874 -13.33 15.17 38.11
C PRO A 874 -14.74 15.69 37.83
N ILE A 875 -15.66 15.27 38.67
CA ILE A 875 -17.03 15.77 38.78
C ILE A 875 -16.96 17.30 38.99
N ILE A 876 -17.58 18.07 38.09
CA ILE A 876 -17.61 19.54 38.14
C ILE A 876 -18.89 20.00 38.83
N SER A 877 -18.76 20.91 39.80
CA SER A 877 -19.88 21.54 40.51
C SER A 877 -20.46 22.73 39.73
N ALA A 878 -21.75 23.04 39.96
CA ALA A 878 -22.53 24.04 39.23
C ALA A 878 -21.95 25.47 39.19
N ALA A 879 -20.97 25.81 40.04
CA ALA A 879 -20.31 27.11 40.03
C ALA A 879 -19.25 27.28 38.93
N GLN A 880 -18.77 26.20 38.31
CA GLN A 880 -17.78 26.26 37.22
C GLN A 880 -18.42 26.37 35.82
N VAL A 881 -19.74 26.20 35.69
CA VAL A 881 -20.45 26.26 34.40
C VAL A 881 -20.44 27.68 33.79
N GLY A 882 -20.52 28.71 34.63
CA GLY A 882 -20.55 30.12 34.16
C GLY A 882 -19.25 30.63 33.53
N GLU A 883 -18.08 30.06 33.89
CA GLU A 883 -16.81 30.41 33.25
C GLU A 883 -16.64 29.73 31.88
N TYR A 884 -17.28 28.59 31.63
CA TYR A 884 -17.27 27.91 30.33
C TYR A 884 -18.25 28.53 29.33
N GLU A 885 -19.40 29.05 29.79
CA GLU A 885 -20.35 29.79 28.95
C GLU A 885 -19.71 31.07 28.39
N ALA A 886 -18.99 31.84 29.22
CA ALA A 886 -18.30 33.05 28.75
C ALA A 886 -17.18 32.75 27.74
N VAL A 887 -16.48 31.62 27.88
CA VAL A 887 -15.45 31.18 26.92
C VAL A 887 -16.09 30.65 25.63
N ALA A 888 -17.20 29.95 25.72
CA ALA A 888 -17.95 29.47 24.55
C ALA A 888 -18.57 30.64 23.76
N GLU A 889 -19.14 31.64 24.43
CA GLU A 889 -19.64 32.87 23.81
C GLU A 889 -18.50 33.67 23.17
N ALA A 890 -17.34 33.81 23.82
CA ALA A 890 -16.18 34.50 23.24
C ALA A 890 -15.63 33.78 21.99
N LEU A 891 -15.59 32.45 22.00
CA LEU A 891 -15.16 31.65 20.84
C LEU A 891 -16.19 31.69 19.70
N LEU A 892 -17.48 31.74 20.03
CA LEU A 892 -18.56 31.90 19.06
C LEU A 892 -18.53 33.29 18.42
N GLN A 893 -18.29 34.33 19.21
CA GLN A 893 -18.19 35.71 18.72
C GLN A 893 -16.97 35.89 17.81
N ASP A 894 -15.81 35.33 18.18
CA ASP A 894 -14.59 35.34 17.36
C ASP A 894 -14.77 34.53 16.06
N ALA A 895 -15.48 33.40 16.10
CA ALA A 895 -15.84 32.65 14.89
C ALA A 895 -16.76 33.44 13.96
N LEU A 896 -17.73 34.18 14.50
CA LEU A 896 -18.64 35.04 13.74
C LEU A 896 -17.93 36.27 13.15
N GLU A 897 -17.01 36.90 13.88
CA GLU A 897 -16.21 38.02 13.37
C GLU A 897 -15.19 37.60 12.30
N ARG A 898 -14.67 36.37 12.37
CA ARG A 898 -13.85 35.78 11.30
C ARG A 898 -14.70 35.47 10.07
N HIS A 899 -15.91 34.95 10.29
CA HIS A 899 -16.88 34.68 9.22
C HIS A 899 -17.25 35.95 8.44
N GLU A 900 -17.49 37.09 9.12
CA GLU A 900 -17.75 38.37 8.44
C GLU A 900 -16.52 38.93 7.71
N ARG A 901 -15.32 38.81 8.28
CA ARG A 901 -14.06 39.24 7.63
C ARG A 901 -13.74 38.44 6.36
N GLU A 902 -14.04 37.15 6.33
CA GLU A 902 -13.78 36.27 5.19
C GLU A 902 -14.86 36.35 4.11
N ARG A 903 -16.12 36.65 4.50
CA ARG A 903 -17.23 36.95 3.56
C ARG A 903 -16.93 38.18 2.69
N ILE A 904 -16.21 39.16 3.24
CA ILE A 904 -15.81 40.39 2.52
C ILE A 904 -14.65 40.14 1.54
N ASN A 905 -13.83 39.10 1.77
CA ASN A 905 -12.62 38.81 0.98
C ASN A 905 -12.74 37.64 -0.03
N GLY A 906 -13.92 37.04 -0.20
CA GLY A 906 -14.20 36.12 -1.31
C GLY A 906 -13.49 34.75 -1.27
N GLY A 907 -13.14 34.24 -0.09
CA GLY A 907 -12.54 32.90 0.08
C GLY A 907 -13.56 31.75 0.14
N ILE A 908 -13.20 30.59 -0.40
CA ILE A 908 -14.02 29.35 -0.46
C ILE A 908 -13.65 28.43 0.73
N TRP A 909 -14.67 27.82 1.34
CA TRP A 909 -14.69 27.15 2.64
C TRP A 909 -13.86 25.86 2.80
N CYS A 910 -13.39 25.64 4.03
CA CYS A 910 -13.04 24.34 4.61
C CYS A 910 -14.13 24.02 5.67
N GLN A 911 -14.92 22.96 5.50
CA GLN A 911 -16.00 22.61 6.44
C GLN A 911 -15.47 21.72 7.57
N SER A 912 -15.43 22.24 8.79
CA SER A 912 -15.46 21.39 9.99
C SER A 912 -16.91 21.00 10.29
N GLY A 913 -17.17 19.71 10.55
CA GLY A 913 -18.52 19.16 10.70
C GLY A 913 -19.35 19.73 11.87
N ILE A 914 -18.74 20.49 12.77
CA ILE A 914 -19.40 21.15 13.91
C ILE A 914 -20.14 22.42 13.44
N ALA A 915 -19.53 23.23 12.56
CA ALA A 915 -20.12 24.45 12.05
C ALA A 915 -21.36 24.18 11.16
N TYR A 916 -21.34 23.07 10.42
CA TYR A 916 -22.44 22.65 9.55
C TYR A 916 -23.67 22.13 10.32
N LYS A 917 -23.45 21.43 11.45
CA LYS A 917 -24.55 20.99 12.33
C LYS A 917 -25.18 22.15 13.08
N LEU A 918 -24.39 23.14 13.51
CA LEU A 918 -24.91 24.36 14.13
C LEU A 918 -25.73 25.21 13.14
N SER A 919 -25.31 25.32 11.87
CA SER A 919 -26.06 26.11 10.89
C SER A 919 -27.44 25.52 10.59
N GLN A 920 -27.55 24.19 10.50
CA GLN A 920 -28.85 23.51 10.33
C GLN A 920 -29.76 23.67 11.56
N PHE A 921 -29.18 23.69 12.77
CA PHE A 921 -29.93 23.85 14.00
C PHE A 921 -30.52 25.26 14.15
N ILE A 922 -29.74 26.30 13.83
CA ILE A 922 -30.16 27.71 13.85
C ILE A 922 -31.22 28.00 12.77
N GLU A 923 -31.08 27.45 11.57
CA GLU A 923 -32.07 27.62 10.49
C GLU A 923 -33.41 26.93 10.78
N SER A 924 -33.43 25.96 11.70
CA SER A 924 -34.64 25.24 12.12
C SER A 924 -35.39 25.86 13.31
N GLY A 925 -34.84 26.90 13.94
CA GLY A 925 -35.50 27.64 15.03
C GLY A 925 -35.65 26.87 16.34
N GLY A 926 -34.80 25.86 16.61
CA GLY A 926 -34.85 25.08 17.85
C GLY A 926 -34.26 25.82 19.06
N GLU A 927 -34.98 25.87 20.18
CA GLU A 927 -34.42 26.25 21.48
C GLU A 927 -33.53 25.12 22.04
N ILE A 928 -32.34 25.48 22.52
CA ILE A 928 -31.40 24.55 23.17
C ILE A 928 -31.88 24.30 24.60
N ASN A 929 -32.71 23.29 24.79
CA ASN A 929 -32.98 22.74 26.12
C ASN A 929 -32.33 21.36 26.20
N THR A 930 -31.24 21.28 26.98
CA THR A 930 -30.39 20.13 27.35
C THR A 930 -29.15 19.87 26.48
N ILE A 931 -28.03 19.70 27.18
CA ILE A 931 -26.68 19.40 26.68
C ILE A 931 -26.49 17.88 26.78
N ASP A 932 -26.29 17.22 25.63
CA ASP A 932 -25.62 15.90 25.51
C ASP A 932 -24.54 16.03 24.42
#